data_AF-A0A8S9ZWU3-F1
#
_entry.id   AF-A0A8S9ZWU3-F1
#
_cell.length_a   1.000
_cell.length_b   1.000
_cell.length_c   1.000
_cell.angle_alpha   90.00
_cell.angle_beta   90.00
_cell.angle_gamma   90.00
#
_symmetry.space_group_name_H-M   'P 1'
#
loop_
_entity.id
_entity.type
_entity.pdbx_description
1 polymer ?
#
loop_
_entity_poly.entity_id
_entity_poly.type
_entity_poly.pdbx_seq_one_letter_code
_entity_poly.pdbx_strand_id
1 'polypeptide(L)'
;MPASPLEEDLFEISKKLTRMSKDVDRQLGGAIDLIEALEKMPVNIEVLTKTRIGMVLNDFRKKVEDEKLAKRCKALIKRWKALLEEKAAQSRSSTRSRSPDEPKHSVVEDKRMDFSSASATKSRPMNGTSFVATDVRSKSVEMLMNALKSGTLPDGTLDPEDLSKRIEKRLFDFHSGAGDKYKSALRSRVFNLRDKKNQALRENVLTGAVSAEKFATMTTEEMASEEMKKTREMFTKEGILEHQMSVQEGTPTDMFSTVKMNNRIVVCGGGLMGLSVAYSLAKRGLKEIYLFERNCIGGHNSSRLNTGLYVSPMFYSEPSLRSIARKSLNIYDELASTGTFEFNKCGRVYLSSSDETEMQAKRLLTRLSTDPSSSSQVEAVDCPSEMLARWPMLATEDVKLAVFSPLDGIIDVSGLSRILADNCREMGVKIFEDCGVKKVLLNEESRVYAVDTDEGFIDIMTFVNAAGIGSNFIDVLGLPESDHILRIAAHPCSFTFLSTDPLPHCQASSQSQPIFVCLDENTYICPLKTRTICGGFSMGGGDIQSLPPSSQTTKGTVTEWNIQAPVWDNFRVILRHLINRCPQMAQLPRGELMTSAEMYTPDMRPLIGESDQAKGFFIATGLNGQGVSFAGGLGEILAEWIMSGSSSVPLDKLELTRFLPLHSNPHYLYLRVPEVAFNTLKNPLPSHQCHTARNLRSSPIHHSLRDAGAVFAEIMGYERPLWYNTTSHLDQDIDGQRLPRQSLFSGEDQLIGKPKWFPLVSKEYSTCRERVGLIDMTSFSKFDIQGADVVPLLQRLCSGNIDCPIGTTVYTGMQNDHGGYVTDLTLSRMGLHYYFIVAPTIQQVRLALWIKHWANEWKMNVQLQDVTNAFTALDIVGPASRALMSEVTGKTMSSNEFPSFAFREMHIGLAGPIRVISVTHCGELGWMLYIPNEVAQNVYEQLIEAGGLHGFRHCGYYALRHLRIEKFYVYWGQDIGSGTTPVECGRAFRVDFDKEFIGKEALQSQLDRGVNRRFVQLLLENHNLESDPWPQGEEPIYRNGKLVGWTTTAAYGFTLGCHVNKLFF
;
A
#
# COMPACT_ATOMS: atom_id res chain seq x y z
N MET A 1 24.29 -30.95 -10.51
CA MET A 1 25.76 -31.10 -10.41
C MET A 1 26.07 -32.53 -10.01
N PRO A 2 27.12 -33.18 -10.55
CA PRO A 2 27.59 -34.47 -10.04
C PRO A 2 28.09 -34.33 -8.60
N ALA A 3 27.96 -35.39 -7.79
CA ALA A 3 28.37 -35.41 -6.38
C ALA A 3 29.89 -35.23 -6.25
N SER A 4 30.34 -34.52 -5.21
CA SER A 4 31.78 -34.41 -4.94
C SER A 4 32.34 -35.73 -4.38
N PRO A 5 33.65 -36.02 -4.54
CA PRO A 5 34.26 -37.25 -4.03
C PRO A 5 34.02 -37.46 -2.52
N LEU A 6 34.00 -36.37 -1.74
CA LEU A 6 33.70 -36.40 -0.32
C LEU A 6 32.24 -36.79 -0.02
N GLU A 7 31.29 -36.38 -0.87
CA GLU A 7 29.89 -36.75 -0.73
C GLU A 7 29.70 -38.25 -1.02
N GLU A 8 30.38 -38.79 -2.04
CA GLU A 8 30.33 -40.22 -2.38
C GLU A 8 30.89 -41.09 -1.25
N ASP A 9 32.05 -40.73 -0.69
CA ASP A 9 32.65 -41.43 0.45
C ASP A 9 31.71 -41.44 1.68
N LEU A 10 31.05 -40.31 1.96
CA LEU A 10 30.11 -40.20 3.07
C LEU A 10 28.81 -40.98 2.82
N PHE A 11 28.34 -41.08 1.58
CA PHE A 11 27.21 -41.94 1.24
C PHE A 11 27.55 -43.42 1.44
N GLU A 12 28.76 -43.85 1.09
CA GLU A 12 29.22 -45.21 1.33
C GLU A 12 29.36 -45.52 2.83
N ILE A 13 29.94 -44.61 3.62
CA ILE A 13 30.00 -44.75 5.08
C ILE A 13 28.59 -44.79 5.68
N SER A 14 27.67 -43.93 5.23
CA SER A 14 26.27 -43.88 5.68
C SER A 14 25.54 -45.21 5.46
N LYS A 15 25.74 -45.82 4.28
CA LYS A 15 25.17 -47.11 3.92
C LYS A 15 25.75 -48.24 4.76
N LYS A 16 27.06 -48.23 5.02
CA LYS A 16 27.74 -49.20 5.90
C LYS A 16 27.28 -49.08 7.35
N LEU A 17 27.21 -47.88 7.91
CA LEU A 17 26.71 -47.64 9.27
C LEU A 17 25.24 -48.04 9.43
N THR A 18 24.40 -47.79 8.43
CA THR A 18 22.99 -48.19 8.46
C THR A 18 22.85 -49.72 8.45
N ARG A 19 23.69 -50.42 7.67
CA ARG A 19 23.74 -51.90 7.69
C ARG A 19 24.24 -52.42 9.04
N MET A 20 25.31 -51.85 9.57
CA MET A 20 25.86 -52.18 10.90
C MET A 20 24.86 -51.93 12.03
N SER A 21 24.00 -50.91 11.90
CA SER A 21 22.96 -50.58 12.90
C SER A 21 21.88 -51.65 13.09
N LYS A 22 21.87 -52.70 12.27
CA LYS A 22 20.98 -53.86 12.41
C LYS A 22 21.55 -54.96 13.30
N ASP A 23 22.87 -55.01 13.47
CA ASP A 23 23.56 -56.08 14.20
C ASP A 23 24.90 -55.56 14.76
N VAL A 24 24.81 -54.65 15.74
CA VAL A 24 25.92 -53.78 16.18
C VAL A 24 27.04 -54.58 16.88
N ASP A 25 26.67 -55.59 17.66
CA ASP A 25 27.62 -56.35 18.50
C ASP A 25 28.60 -57.21 17.69
N ARG A 26 28.21 -57.67 16.49
CA ARG A 26 29.07 -58.46 15.61
C ARG A 26 30.01 -57.62 14.73
N GLN A 27 29.77 -56.32 14.60
CA GLN A 27 30.51 -55.45 13.67
C GLN A 27 31.20 -54.26 14.38
N LEU A 28 31.44 -54.39 15.69
CA LEU A 28 31.97 -53.33 16.54
C LEU A 28 33.32 -52.76 16.03
N GLY A 29 34.24 -53.62 15.58
CA GLY A 29 35.55 -53.19 15.05
C GLY A 29 35.43 -52.35 13.77
N GLY A 30 34.65 -52.82 12.79
CA GLY A 30 34.40 -52.06 11.56
C GLY A 30 33.63 -50.77 11.80
N ALA A 31 32.78 -50.72 12.84
CA ALA A 31 32.15 -49.49 13.25
C ALA A 31 33.17 -48.49 13.82
N ILE A 32 34.10 -48.92 14.68
CA ILE A 32 35.16 -48.05 15.23
C ILE A 32 35.97 -47.40 14.09
N ASP A 33 36.37 -48.18 13.08
CA ASP A 33 37.15 -47.67 11.94
C ASP A 33 36.37 -46.63 11.11
N LEU A 34 35.06 -46.86 10.91
CA LEU A 34 34.20 -45.89 10.20
C LEU A 34 34.01 -44.61 11.00
N ILE A 35 33.88 -44.69 12.33
CA ILE A 35 33.80 -43.51 13.19
C ILE A 35 35.13 -42.75 13.17
N GLU A 36 36.27 -43.44 13.17
CA GLU A 36 37.60 -42.84 13.03
C GLU A 36 37.81 -42.14 11.69
N ALA A 37 37.32 -42.74 10.60
CA ALA A 37 37.33 -42.11 9.30
C ALA A 37 36.48 -40.83 9.30
N LEU A 38 35.28 -40.87 9.88
CA LEU A 38 34.39 -39.71 9.99
C LEU A 38 34.98 -38.58 10.85
N GLU A 39 35.79 -38.90 11.88
CA GLU A 39 36.49 -37.92 12.70
C GLU A 39 37.54 -37.11 11.93
N LYS A 40 38.13 -37.69 10.88
CA LYS A 40 39.20 -37.09 10.08
C LYS A 40 38.71 -36.36 8.83
N MET A 41 37.45 -36.56 8.42
CA MET A 41 36.89 -35.97 7.21
C MET A 41 36.46 -34.49 7.41
N PRO A 42 36.76 -33.58 6.47
CA PRO A 42 36.39 -32.16 6.55
C PRO A 42 34.92 -31.94 6.15
N VAL A 43 33.98 -32.35 6.98
CA VAL A 43 32.54 -32.25 6.70
C VAL A 43 32.02 -30.83 6.99
N ASN A 44 31.46 -30.17 5.96
CA ASN A 44 30.78 -28.88 6.08
C ASN A 44 29.24 -29.04 6.08
N ILE A 45 28.51 -27.96 6.30
CA ILE A 45 27.05 -28.04 6.48
C ILE A 45 26.31 -28.45 5.20
N GLU A 46 26.79 -28.05 4.03
CA GLU A 46 26.16 -28.41 2.77
C GLU A 46 26.23 -29.93 2.54
N VAL A 47 27.41 -30.52 2.74
CA VAL A 47 27.66 -31.96 2.64
C VAL A 47 26.88 -32.73 3.71
N LEU A 48 26.82 -32.23 4.95
CA LEU A 48 26.06 -32.85 6.05
C LEU A 48 24.55 -32.88 5.76
N THR A 49 24.02 -31.82 5.14
CA THR A 49 22.59 -31.69 4.80
C THR A 49 22.21 -32.62 3.64
N LYS A 50 23.08 -32.72 2.61
CA LYS A 50 22.86 -33.59 1.45
C LYS A 50 22.99 -35.08 1.79
N THR A 51 24.01 -35.47 2.55
CA THR A 51 24.30 -36.89 2.85
C THR A 51 23.47 -37.44 4.01
N ARG A 52 22.90 -36.58 4.86
CA ARG A 52 22.17 -36.92 6.10
C ARG A 52 22.94 -37.84 7.06
N ILE A 53 24.28 -37.92 6.93
CA ILE A 53 25.15 -38.82 7.70
C ILE A 53 25.02 -38.62 9.22
N GLY A 54 24.78 -37.38 9.68
CA GLY A 54 24.59 -37.09 11.10
C GLY A 54 23.36 -37.76 11.72
N MET A 55 22.29 -37.98 10.95
CA MET A 55 21.10 -38.71 11.43
C MET A 55 21.41 -40.20 11.56
N VAL A 56 22.04 -40.78 10.54
CA VAL A 56 22.46 -42.18 10.53
C VAL A 56 23.42 -42.48 11.68
N LEU A 57 24.36 -41.57 11.96
CA LEU A 57 25.29 -41.68 13.06
C LEU A 57 24.59 -41.62 14.43
N ASN A 58 23.57 -40.78 14.58
CA ASN A 58 22.81 -40.66 15.83
C ASN A 58 21.92 -41.89 16.08
N ASP A 59 21.35 -42.47 15.03
CA ASP A 59 20.58 -43.70 15.15
C ASP A 59 21.48 -44.92 15.39
N PHE A 60 22.67 -44.95 14.79
CA PHE A 60 23.71 -45.92 15.13
C PHE A 60 24.12 -45.80 16.61
N ARG A 61 24.43 -44.59 17.09
CA ARG A 61 24.80 -44.31 18.50
C ARG A 61 23.78 -44.83 19.51
N LYS A 62 22.49 -44.74 19.21
CA LYS A 62 21.41 -45.19 20.13
C LYS A 62 21.39 -46.71 20.32
N LYS A 63 22.00 -47.46 19.41
CA LYS A 63 22.01 -48.93 19.38
C LYS A 63 23.37 -49.54 19.77
N VAL A 64 24.37 -48.70 20.05
CA VAL A 64 25.70 -49.13 20.49
C VAL A 64 25.70 -49.23 22.01
N GLU A 65 25.99 -50.43 22.54
CA GLU A 65 26.17 -50.63 23.98
C GLU A 65 27.57 -50.23 24.48
N ASP A 66 28.58 -50.21 23.60
CA ASP A 66 29.94 -49.75 23.94
C ASP A 66 29.96 -48.25 24.29
N GLU A 67 30.21 -47.95 25.56
CA GLU A 67 30.14 -46.60 26.11
C GLU A 67 31.21 -45.65 25.51
N LYS A 68 32.37 -46.18 25.11
CA LYS A 68 33.45 -45.38 24.51
C LYS A 68 33.11 -44.99 23.07
N LEU A 69 32.62 -45.93 22.27
CA LEU A 69 32.18 -45.70 20.89
C LEU A 69 30.95 -44.78 20.86
N ALA A 70 30.00 -44.96 21.77
CA ALA A 70 28.85 -44.08 21.92
C ALA A 70 29.26 -42.64 22.30
N LYS A 71 30.29 -42.46 23.15
CA LYS A 71 30.87 -41.14 23.48
C LYS A 71 31.52 -40.49 22.26
N ARG A 72 32.29 -41.22 21.45
CA ARG A 72 32.90 -40.70 20.20
C ARG A 72 31.85 -40.23 19.20
N CYS A 73 30.84 -41.06 18.94
CA CYS A 73 29.70 -40.69 18.10
C CYS A 73 28.98 -39.44 18.62
N LYS A 74 28.76 -39.34 19.95
CA LYS A 74 28.13 -38.16 20.58
C LYS A 74 28.96 -36.90 20.41
N ALA A 75 30.29 -36.99 20.52
CA ALA A 75 31.19 -35.86 20.30
C ALA A 75 31.15 -35.37 18.84
N LEU A 76 31.15 -36.31 17.88
CA LEU A 76 31.04 -35.98 16.45
C LEU A 76 29.72 -35.27 16.12
N ILE A 77 28.61 -35.82 16.63
CA ILE A 77 27.28 -35.23 16.48
C ILE A 77 27.24 -33.83 17.10
N LYS A 78 27.88 -33.61 18.26
CA LYS A 78 27.96 -32.29 18.88
C LYS A 78 28.75 -31.31 18.01
N ARG A 79 29.88 -31.74 17.43
CA ARG A 79 30.70 -30.92 16.52
C ARG A 79 29.92 -30.53 15.26
N TRP A 80 29.22 -31.47 14.64
CA TRP A 80 28.40 -31.19 13.45
C TRP A 80 27.11 -30.42 13.76
N LYS A 81 26.53 -30.61 14.94
CA LYS A 81 25.43 -29.75 15.44
C LYS A 81 25.90 -28.32 15.65
N ALA A 82 27.11 -28.10 16.17
CA ALA A 82 27.68 -26.76 16.27
C ALA A 82 27.80 -26.11 14.89
N LEU A 83 28.20 -26.84 13.85
CA LEU A 83 28.19 -26.32 12.47
C LEU A 83 26.77 -25.99 11.98
N LEU A 84 25.76 -26.82 12.31
CA LEU A 84 24.36 -26.52 11.99
C LEU A 84 23.79 -25.37 12.82
N GLU A 85 24.22 -25.19 14.06
CA GLU A 85 23.86 -24.07 14.93
C GLU A 85 24.59 -22.79 14.53
N GLU A 86 25.79 -22.89 13.98
CA GLU A 86 26.57 -21.80 13.41
C GLU A 86 26.03 -21.44 12.03
N LYS A 87 25.60 -22.40 11.20
CA LYS A 87 24.74 -22.14 10.03
C LYS A 87 23.40 -21.61 10.45
N ALA A 88 22.78 -22.08 11.53
CA ALA A 88 21.50 -21.56 12.02
C ALA A 88 21.67 -20.23 12.75
N ALA A 89 22.87 -19.84 13.15
CA ALA A 89 23.20 -18.52 13.68
C ALA A 89 23.56 -17.58 12.52
N GLN A 90 24.30 -18.06 11.53
CA GLN A 90 24.53 -17.43 10.23
C GLN A 90 23.26 -17.38 9.39
N SER A 91 22.26 -18.25 9.64
CA SER A 91 20.91 -18.30 9.08
C SER A 91 19.86 -17.83 10.09
N ARG A 92 20.23 -17.44 11.30
CA ARG A 92 19.42 -16.50 12.10
C ARG A 92 19.88 -15.07 11.82
N SER A 93 21.12 -14.89 11.34
CA SER A 93 21.62 -13.68 10.71
C SER A 93 21.34 -13.62 9.19
N SER A 94 21.09 -14.75 8.51
CA SER A 94 20.69 -14.82 7.07
C SER A 94 19.31 -15.43 6.79
N THR A 95 18.53 -15.81 7.81
CA THR A 95 17.09 -16.14 7.70
C THR A 95 16.35 -15.61 8.93
N ARG A 96 16.18 -14.28 8.93
CA ARG A 96 14.90 -13.68 9.31
C ARG A 96 14.25 -13.09 8.05
N SER A 97 13.91 -14.01 7.13
CA SER A 97 12.71 -13.90 6.31
C SER A 97 11.84 -15.15 6.61
N ARG A 98 10.67 -14.83 7.17
CA ARG A 98 9.48 -15.64 7.56
C ARG A 98 9.03 -16.63 6.47
N SER A 99 8.22 -17.69 6.66
CA SER A 99 7.30 -18.21 7.71
C SER A 99 6.67 -19.53 7.15
N PRO A 100 5.50 -20.05 7.58
CA PRO A 100 5.14 -20.77 8.81
C PRO A 100 4.55 -22.19 8.54
N ASP A 101 4.19 -22.87 9.64
CA ASP A 101 3.09 -23.86 9.80
C ASP A 101 3.32 -25.35 10.07
N GLU A 102 2.46 -25.79 11.00
CA GLU A 102 2.03 -27.10 11.52
C GLU A 102 2.89 -27.88 12.55
N PRO A 103 2.34 -28.11 13.78
CA PRO A 103 2.79 -29.20 14.63
C PRO A 103 2.02 -30.49 14.25
N LYS A 104 2.72 -31.47 13.69
CA LYS A 104 2.29 -32.87 13.74
C LYS A 104 3.06 -33.63 14.83
N HIS A 105 2.26 -34.29 15.65
CA HIS A 105 2.55 -35.14 16.81
C HIS A 105 3.64 -36.22 16.61
N SER A 106 4.36 -36.51 17.71
CA SER A 106 4.51 -37.85 18.32
C SER A 106 5.43 -37.71 19.55
N VAL A 107 4.87 -37.72 20.77
CA VAL A 107 4.62 -38.89 21.63
C VAL A 107 5.88 -39.71 21.89
N VAL A 108 6.33 -39.69 23.15
CA VAL A 108 7.00 -40.83 23.80
C VAL A 108 5.99 -41.46 24.74
N GLU A 109 5.73 -42.73 24.46
CA GLU A 109 4.99 -43.70 25.25
C GLU A 109 5.80 -44.21 26.45
N ASP A 110 5.07 -44.68 27.46
CA ASP A 110 5.16 -46.05 28.00
C ASP A 110 3.90 -46.22 28.91
N LYS A 111 3.12 -47.31 28.98
CA LYS A 111 3.32 -48.73 28.61
C LYS A 111 1.99 -49.53 28.73
N ARG A 112 1.85 -50.60 27.90
CA ARG A 112 1.04 -51.86 28.01
C ARG A 112 -0.51 -51.75 27.91
N MET A 113 -1.29 -52.64 27.29
CA MET A 113 -1.16 -53.97 26.62
C MET A 113 -2.39 -54.04 25.66
N ASP A 114 -2.17 -54.23 24.36
CA ASP A 114 -2.43 -55.46 23.55
C ASP A 114 -3.89 -55.82 23.23
N PHE A 115 -4.30 -55.77 21.95
CA PHE A 115 -4.33 -56.94 21.05
C PHE A 115 -4.74 -56.58 19.60
N SER A 116 -4.00 -57.20 18.67
CA SER A 116 -4.14 -57.45 17.21
C SER A 116 -5.54 -57.45 16.58
N SER A 117 -5.80 -57.28 15.27
CA SER A 117 -5.02 -57.14 14.02
C SER A 117 -6.02 -57.09 12.84
N ALA A 118 -5.65 -56.39 11.74
CA ALA A 118 -5.92 -56.66 10.30
C ALA A 118 -7.35 -57.04 9.82
N SER A 119 -7.88 -56.68 8.65
CA SER A 119 -7.49 -55.92 7.46
C SER A 119 -8.70 -55.93 6.49
N ALA A 120 -8.86 -54.83 5.73
CA ALA A 120 -9.44 -54.71 4.38
C ALA A 120 -10.97 -54.82 4.09
N THR A 121 -11.50 -53.65 3.70
CA THR A 121 -12.39 -53.31 2.54
C THR A 121 -13.77 -53.98 2.34
N LYS A 122 -14.87 -53.18 2.41
CA LYS A 122 -15.62 -52.59 1.27
C LYS A 122 -16.93 -51.91 1.71
N SER A 123 -17.26 -50.78 1.06
CA SER A 123 -18.57 -50.14 0.76
C SER A 123 -19.60 -49.75 1.87
N ARG A 124 -20.05 -48.48 1.77
CA ARG A 124 -21.23 -47.74 2.33
C ARG A 124 -22.56 -48.56 2.44
N PRO A 125 -23.67 -48.08 3.09
CA PRO A 125 -23.95 -46.80 3.79
C PRO A 125 -24.83 -46.84 5.10
N MET A 126 -24.97 -45.65 5.73
CA MET A 126 -26.03 -45.04 6.58
C MET A 126 -27.12 -45.86 7.31
N ASN A 127 -27.26 -45.64 8.64
CA ASN A 127 -28.41 -44.96 9.31
C ASN A 127 -28.37 -45.08 10.86
N GLY A 128 -28.87 -44.05 11.58
CA GLY A 128 -29.44 -44.21 12.95
C GLY A 128 -28.88 -43.34 14.09
N THR A 129 -29.24 -42.06 14.15
CA THR A 129 -29.05 -41.19 15.32
C THR A 129 -30.18 -41.35 16.33
N SER A 130 -30.01 -42.20 17.35
CA SER A 130 -30.78 -42.09 18.61
C SER A 130 -30.02 -42.61 19.85
N PHE A 131 -28.90 -43.30 19.69
CA PHE A 131 -28.14 -43.89 20.81
C PHE A 131 -27.15 -42.94 21.51
N VAL A 132 -26.76 -41.81 20.90
CA VAL A 132 -25.68 -40.93 21.41
C VAL A 132 -26.15 -39.94 22.50
N ALA A 133 -27.43 -39.54 22.49
CA ALA A 133 -27.94 -38.51 23.41
C ALA A 133 -28.10 -39.02 24.86
N THR A 134 -28.42 -40.29 25.04
CA THR A 134 -28.67 -40.89 26.37
C THR A 134 -27.39 -41.01 27.20
N ASP A 135 -26.26 -41.30 26.55
CA ASP A 135 -24.96 -41.50 27.20
C ASP A 135 -24.38 -40.17 27.75
N VAL A 136 -24.54 -39.08 26.99
CA VAL A 136 -24.10 -37.73 27.41
C VAL A 136 -24.89 -37.23 28.63
N ARG A 137 -26.19 -37.53 28.70
CA ARG A 137 -27.04 -37.11 29.81
C ARG A 137 -26.74 -37.88 31.09
N SER A 138 -26.55 -39.19 31.01
CA SER A 138 -26.14 -40.03 32.14
C SER A 138 -24.82 -39.53 32.76
N LYS A 139 -23.83 -39.20 31.91
CA LYS A 139 -22.56 -38.63 32.35
C LYS A 139 -22.69 -37.23 32.96
N SER A 140 -23.66 -36.45 32.49
CA SER A 140 -23.93 -35.10 33.02
C SER A 140 -24.54 -35.15 34.42
N VAL A 141 -25.46 -36.09 34.67
CA VAL A 141 -25.98 -36.40 36.01
C VAL A 141 -24.85 -36.83 36.93
N GLU A 142 -23.96 -37.70 36.47
CA GLU A 142 -22.80 -38.16 37.25
C GLU A 142 -21.86 -37.00 37.64
N MET A 143 -21.58 -36.08 36.71
CA MET A 143 -20.74 -34.90 36.99
C MET A 143 -21.35 -33.98 38.05
N LEU A 144 -22.67 -33.75 37.99
CA LEU A 144 -23.40 -32.96 38.98
C LEU A 144 -23.45 -33.67 40.34
N MET A 145 -23.73 -34.97 40.35
CA MET A 145 -23.72 -35.79 41.57
C MET A 145 -22.35 -35.74 42.25
N ASN A 146 -21.27 -35.90 41.49
CA ASN A 146 -19.90 -35.82 42.00
C ASN A 146 -19.55 -34.42 42.52
N ALA A 147 -20.09 -33.35 41.91
CA ALA A 147 -19.92 -31.99 42.41
C ALA A 147 -20.68 -31.77 43.73
N LEU A 148 -21.91 -32.26 43.85
CA LEU A 148 -22.72 -32.16 45.07
C LEU A 148 -22.11 -32.95 46.24
N LYS A 149 -21.45 -34.09 45.96
CA LYS A 149 -20.76 -34.92 46.96
C LYS A 149 -19.32 -34.47 47.28
N SER A 150 -18.81 -33.38 46.69
CA SER A 150 -17.40 -32.98 46.81
C SER A 150 -17.02 -32.30 48.15
N GLY A 151 -17.39 -32.87 49.30
CA GLY A 151 -17.17 -32.28 50.65
C GLY A 151 -18.11 -32.86 51.71
N THR A 152 -18.02 -32.42 52.97
CA THR A 152 -18.89 -32.88 54.07
C THR A 152 -20.35 -32.52 53.80
N LEU A 153 -21.25 -33.51 53.96
CA LEU A 153 -22.69 -33.34 53.75
C LEU A 153 -23.33 -32.76 55.03
N PRO A 154 -24.05 -31.63 54.98
CA PRO A 154 -24.76 -31.07 56.14
C PRO A 154 -25.92 -31.95 56.63
N ASP A 155 -26.31 -31.81 57.90
CA ASP A 155 -27.51 -32.46 58.43
C ASP A 155 -28.78 -31.93 57.74
N GLY A 156 -29.66 -32.82 57.27
CA GLY A 156 -30.87 -32.47 56.51
C GLY A 156 -30.70 -32.37 54.99
N THR A 157 -29.60 -32.93 54.43
CA THR A 157 -29.33 -32.92 52.99
C THR A 157 -30.35 -33.74 52.19
N LEU A 158 -30.90 -33.15 51.12
CA LEU A 158 -31.70 -33.84 50.11
C LEU A 158 -30.84 -34.86 49.35
N ASP A 159 -31.43 -35.98 48.91
CA ASP A 159 -30.70 -37.02 48.19
C ASP A 159 -29.94 -36.43 46.98
N PRO A 160 -28.58 -36.41 47.00
CA PRO A 160 -27.79 -35.81 45.94
C PRO A 160 -27.98 -36.48 44.58
N GLU A 161 -28.41 -37.75 44.56
CA GLU A 161 -28.69 -38.46 43.31
C GLU A 161 -29.98 -37.93 42.66
N ASP A 162 -31.08 -37.82 43.42
CA ASP A 162 -32.33 -37.22 42.92
C ASP A 162 -32.13 -35.75 42.49
N LEU A 163 -31.40 -34.98 43.30
CA LEU A 163 -31.13 -33.57 43.02
C LEU A 163 -30.34 -33.38 41.72
N SER A 164 -29.34 -34.22 41.47
CA SER A 164 -28.54 -34.19 40.24
C SER A 164 -29.38 -34.50 38.99
N LYS A 165 -30.31 -35.45 39.08
CA LYS A 165 -31.25 -35.80 37.99
C LYS A 165 -32.21 -34.65 37.71
N ARG A 166 -32.72 -33.98 38.74
CA ARG A 166 -33.62 -32.83 38.61
C ARG A 166 -32.93 -31.61 38.00
N ILE A 167 -31.71 -31.29 38.43
CA ILE A 167 -30.91 -30.18 37.88
C ILE A 167 -30.59 -30.45 36.40
N GLU A 168 -30.14 -31.66 36.06
CA GLU A 168 -29.82 -32.04 34.68
C GLU A 168 -31.05 -31.96 33.77
N LYS A 169 -32.17 -32.54 34.22
CA LYS A 169 -33.42 -32.52 33.46
C LYS A 169 -33.85 -31.10 33.14
N ARG A 170 -33.79 -30.20 34.12
CA ARG A 170 -34.16 -28.79 33.92
C ARG A 170 -33.19 -28.05 32.99
N LEU A 171 -31.89 -28.33 33.08
CA LEU A 171 -30.87 -27.78 32.17
C LEU A 171 -31.08 -28.24 30.72
N PHE A 172 -31.43 -29.52 30.53
CA PHE A 172 -31.70 -30.07 29.21
C PHE A 172 -32.95 -29.46 28.58
N ASP A 173 -34.03 -29.35 29.35
CA ASP A 173 -35.29 -28.75 28.90
C ASP A 173 -35.10 -27.27 28.55
N PHE A 174 -34.39 -26.50 29.37
CA PHE A 174 -34.14 -25.08 29.13
C PHE A 174 -33.33 -24.81 27.86
N HIS A 175 -32.37 -25.67 27.55
CA HIS A 175 -31.52 -25.52 26.36
C HIS A 175 -32.01 -26.32 25.14
N SER A 176 -33.15 -27.00 25.23
CA SER A 176 -33.79 -27.75 24.15
C SER A 176 -32.84 -28.74 23.44
N GLY A 177 -31.97 -29.41 24.21
CA GLY A 177 -31.04 -30.43 23.69
C GLY A 177 -29.65 -30.42 24.31
N ALA A 178 -28.87 -31.48 24.09
CA ALA A 178 -27.51 -31.67 24.64
C ALA A 178 -26.39 -31.00 23.79
N GLY A 179 -26.67 -29.81 23.23
CA GLY A 179 -25.72 -29.03 22.42
C GLY A 179 -24.68 -28.28 23.26
N ASP A 180 -23.86 -27.43 22.62
CA ASP A 180 -22.74 -26.75 23.28
C ASP A 180 -23.17 -25.76 24.36
N LYS A 181 -24.33 -25.11 24.20
CA LYS A 181 -24.92 -24.24 25.23
C LYS A 181 -25.25 -25.01 26.51
N TYR A 182 -25.85 -26.20 26.39
CA TYR A 182 -26.11 -27.10 27.52
C TYR A 182 -24.80 -27.56 28.20
N LYS A 183 -23.79 -27.97 27.41
CA LYS A 183 -22.50 -28.42 27.96
C LYS A 183 -21.75 -27.29 28.68
N SER A 184 -21.79 -26.06 28.13
CA SER A 184 -21.22 -24.87 28.77
C SER A 184 -21.93 -24.54 30.08
N ALA A 185 -23.27 -24.54 30.05
CA ALA A 185 -24.13 -24.33 31.21
C ALA A 185 -23.86 -25.36 32.32
N LEU A 186 -23.77 -26.66 31.98
CA LEU A 186 -23.45 -27.74 32.92
C LEU A 186 -22.08 -27.55 33.58
N ARG A 187 -21.03 -27.26 32.78
CA ARG A 187 -19.67 -27.01 33.29
C ARG A 187 -19.64 -25.84 34.28
N SER A 188 -20.39 -24.78 34.01
CA SER A 188 -20.51 -23.65 34.93
C SER A 188 -21.12 -24.04 36.27
N ARG A 189 -22.18 -24.87 36.31
CA ARG A 189 -22.81 -25.31 37.56
C ARG A 189 -21.89 -26.23 38.35
N VAL A 190 -21.23 -27.17 37.66
CA VAL A 190 -20.25 -28.07 38.26
C VAL A 190 -19.07 -27.29 38.85
N PHE A 191 -18.59 -26.26 38.14
CA PHE A 191 -17.52 -25.40 38.62
C PHE A 191 -17.92 -24.64 39.90
N ASN A 192 -19.07 -23.97 39.90
CA ASN A 192 -19.54 -23.20 41.05
C ASN A 192 -19.86 -24.07 42.27
N LEU A 193 -20.37 -25.30 42.08
CA LEU A 193 -20.58 -26.26 43.17
C LEU A 193 -19.27 -26.77 43.79
N ARG A 194 -18.16 -26.74 43.04
CA ARG A 194 -16.83 -27.18 43.50
C ARG A 194 -15.97 -26.03 44.04
N ASP A 195 -16.42 -24.79 43.91
CA ASP A 195 -15.64 -23.63 44.32
C ASP A 195 -15.56 -23.55 45.86
N LYS A 196 -14.34 -23.67 46.39
CA LYS A 196 -14.07 -23.58 47.82
C LYS A 196 -14.37 -22.21 48.40
N LYS A 197 -14.40 -21.15 47.58
CA LYS A 197 -14.74 -19.79 47.99
C LYS A 197 -16.26 -19.53 48.01
N ASN A 198 -17.07 -20.48 47.55
CA ASN A 198 -18.53 -20.37 47.50
C ASN A 198 -19.24 -21.61 48.06
N GLN A 199 -18.78 -22.05 49.25
CA GLN A 199 -19.35 -23.24 49.91
C GLN A 199 -20.83 -23.08 50.25
N ALA A 200 -21.26 -21.85 50.59
CA ALA A 200 -22.65 -21.53 50.91
C ALA A 200 -23.63 -21.84 49.77
N LEU A 201 -23.24 -21.61 48.50
CA LEU A 201 -24.11 -21.92 47.36
C LEU A 201 -24.40 -23.42 47.27
N ARG A 202 -23.39 -24.26 47.50
CA ARG A 202 -23.55 -25.72 47.47
C ARG A 202 -24.37 -26.20 48.67
N GLU A 203 -24.15 -25.68 49.86
CA GLU A 203 -24.95 -26.02 51.05
C GLU A 203 -26.42 -25.63 50.87
N ASN A 204 -26.69 -24.46 50.28
CA ASN A 204 -28.04 -24.00 49.99
C ASN A 204 -28.75 -24.88 48.94
N VAL A 205 -28.02 -25.40 47.95
CA VAL A 205 -28.57 -26.35 46.98
C VAL A 205 -28.84 -27.72 47.63
N LEU A 206 -27.94 -28.20 48.49
CA LEU A 206 -28.07 -29.50 49.18
C LEU A 206 -29.19 -29.53 50.23
N THR A 207 -29.42 -28.42 50.92
CA THR A 207 -30.49 -28.28 51.93
C THR A 207 -31.84 -27.84 51.33
N GLY A 208 -31.88 -27.57 50.01
CA GLY A 208 -33.09 -27.17 49.29
C GLY A 208 -33.45 -25.68 49.40
N ALA A 209 -32.62 -24.86 50.06
CA ALA A 209 -32.79 -23.40 50.11
C ALA A 209 -32.69 -22.75 48.71
N VAL A 210 -31.93 -23.36 47.79
CA VAL A 210 -32.01 -23.09 46.35
C VAL A 210 -32.53 -24.34 45.67
N SER A 211 -33.73 -24.25 45.07
CA SER A 211 -34.32 -25.39 44.37
C SER A 211 -33.49 -25.80 43.14
N ALA A 212 -33.55 -27.08 42.79
CA ALA A 212 -32.90 -27.63 41.61
C ALA A 212 -33.26 -26.86 40.32
N GLU A 213 -34.51 -26.44 40.21
CA GLU A 213 -35.03 -25.74 39.04
C GLU A 213 -34.49 -24.31 38.94
N LYS A 214 -34.37 -23.62 40.08
CA LYS A 214 -33.77 -22.29 40.16
C LYS A 214 -32.28 -22.38 39.85
N PHE A 215 -31.56 -23.30 40.49
CA PHE A 215 -30.12 -23.47 40.28
C PHE A 215 -29.75 -23.80 38.82
N ALA A 216 -30.57 -24.60 38.14
CA ALA A 216 -30.38 -24.93 36.72
C ALA A 216 -30.43 -23.70 35.80
N THR A 217 -31.14 -22.64 36.20
CA THR A 217 -31.39 -21.43 35.36
C THR A 217 -30.70 -20.16 35.87
N MET A 218 -30.10 -20.19 37.07
CA MET A 218 -29.37 -19.04 37.63
C MET A 218 -28.26 -18.55 36.71
N THR A 219 -28.07 -17.23 36.69
CA THR A 219 -26.97 -16.59 35.94
C THR A 219 -25.63 -16.79 36.66
N THR A 220 -24.53 -16.55 35.94
CA THR A 220 -23.17 -16.59 36.52
C THR A 220 -22.98 -15.58 37.65
N GLU A 221 -23.71 -14.47 37.61
CA GLU A 221 -23.68 -13.43 38.65
C GLU A 221 -24.43 -13.87 39.91
N GLU A 222 -25.60 -14.50 39.74
CA GLU A 222 -26.39 -15.01 40.86
C GLU A 222 -25.68 -16.15 41.60
N MET A 223 -24.91 -16.97 40.87
CA MET A 223 -24.08 -18.05 41.43
C MET A 223 -22.73 -17.58 41.99
N ALA A 224 -22.36 -16.30 41.89
CA ALA A 224 -21.08 -15.81 42.42
C ALA A 224 -21.07 -15.76 43.96
N SER A 225 -19.87 -15.83 44.57
CA SER A 225 -19.70 -15.68 46.02
C SER A 225 -20.06 -14.26 46.50
N GLU A 226 -20.46 -14.14 47.76
CA GLU A 226 -20.80 -12.85 48.40
C GLU A 226 -19.66 -11.82 48.32
N GLU A 227 -18.40 -12.26 48.43
CA GLU A 227 -17.23 -11.38 48.22
C GLU A 227 -17.19 -10.83 46.78
N MET A 228 -17.35 -11.67 45.77
CA MET A 228 -17.35 -11.23 44.37
C MET A 228 -18.54 -10.32 44.04
N LYS A 229 -19.71 -10.58 44.64
CA LYS A 229 -20.88 -9.70 44.48
C LYS A 229 -20.62 -8.33 45.10
N LYS A 230 -20.06 -8.26 46.31
CA LYS A 230 -19.69 -6.99 46.96
C LYS A 230 -18.63 -6.21 46.20
N THR A 231 -17.59 -6.86 45.68
CA THR A 231 -16.56 -6.17 44.89
C THR A 231 -17.16 -5.58 43.61
N ARG A 232 -18.05 -6.33 42.93
CA ARG A 232 -18.74 -5.84 41.72
C ARG A 232 -19.71 -4.72 42.04
N GLU A 233 -20.49 -4.81 43.11
CA GLU A 233 -21.37 -3.72 43.56
C GLU A 233 -20.60 -2.46 43.96
N MET A 234 -19.38 -2.61 44.51
CA MET A 234 -18.50 -1.48 44.83
C MET A 234 -18.05 -0.78 43.54
N PHE A 235 -17.60 -1.53 42.54
CA PHE A 235 -17.25 -0.98 41.22
C PHE A 235 -18.45 -0.37 40.49
N THR A 236 -19.64 -0.98 40.59
CA THR A 236 -20.86 -0.43 40.00
C THR A 236 -21.29 0.85 40.73
N LYS A 237 -21.14 0.93 42.05
CA LYS A 237 -21.43 2.15 42.83
C LYS A 237 -20.43 3.27 42.53
N GLU A 238 -19.14 2.97 42.37
CA GLU A 238 -18.15 3.95 41.91
C GLU A 238 -18.49 4.46 40.51
N GLY A 239 -18.87 3.56 39.58
CA GLY A 239 -19.32 3.94 38.25
C GLY A 239 -20.60 4.78 38.25
N ILE A 240 -21.55 4.51 39.16
CA ILE A 240 -22.78 5.32 39.30
C ILE A 240 -22.49 6.67 39.96
N LEU A 241 -21.57 6.75 40.93
CA LEU A 241 -21.14 8.01 41.55
C LEU A 241 -20.40 8.92 40.56
N GLU A 242 -19.52 8.35 39.72
CA GLU A 242 -18.91 9.07 38.59
C GLU A 242 -19.97 9.55 37.59
N HIS A 243 -21.01 8.75 37.33
CA HIS A 243 -22.08 9.15 36.43
C HIS A 243 -23.01 10.21 37.04
N GLN A 244 -23.29 10.17 38.35
CA GLN A 244 -24.18 11.10 39.04
C GLN A 244 -23.52 12.45 39.38
N MET A 245 -22.19 12.51 39.56
CA MET A 245 -21.46 13.78 39.69
C MET A 245 -21.40 14.59 38.38
N SER A 246 -21.78 13.99 37.25
CA SER A 246 -21.80 14.67 35.94
C SER A 246 -23.10 15.42 35.63
N VAL A 247 -24.13 15.32 36.48
CA VAL A 247 -25.46 15.91 36.21
C VAL A 247 -26.08 16.52 37.47
N GLN A 248 -25.65 17.73 37.87
CA GLN A 248 -26.54 18.80 38.38
C GLN A 248 -25.74 20.04 38.81
N GLU A 249 -25.71 21.06 37.94
CA GLU A 249 -26.01 22.46 38.27
C GLU A 249 -26.36 23.19 36.93
N GLY A 250 -27.65 23.49 36.73
CA GLY A 250 -28.14 24.44 35.70
C GLY A 250 -28.27 25.84 36.32
N THR A 251 -28.28 26.99 35.64
CA THR A 251 -28.94 27.46 34.39
C THR A 251 -28.38 28.87 34.05
N PRO A 252 -28.68 29.60 32.94
CA PRO A 252 -29.71 29.41 31.91
C PRO A 252 -29.21 29.48 30.44
N THR A 253 -30.08 29.03 29.54
CA THR A 253 -30.01 29.16 28.08
C THR A 253 -29.71 30.58 27.60
N ASP A 254 -28.67 30.70 26.76
CA ASP A 254 -28.66 31.59 25.60
C ASP A 254 -28.32 30.77 24.35
N MET A 255 -29.22 30.85 23.36
CA MET A 255 -29.05 30.34 22.01
C MET A 255 -27.79 30.95 21.37
N PHE A 256 -27.02 30.11 20.67
CA PHE A 256 -25.77 30.44 19.96
C PHE A 256 -24.60 30.90 20.87
N SER A 257 -23.89 29.94 21.45
CA SER A 257 -22.46 30.11 21.74
C SER A 257 -21.70 28.81 21.52
N THR A 258 -20.60 28.93 20.78
CA THR A 258 -19.60 27.92 20.43
C THR A 258 -19.27 26.96 21.57
N VAL A 259 -19.41 25.66 21.34
CA VAL A 259 -18.78 24.61 22.16
C VAL A 259 -17.27 24.90 22.18
N LYS A 260 -16.70 25.20 23.35
CA LYS A 260 -15.24 25.13 23.55
C LYS A 260 -14.84 23.66 23.46
N MET A 261 -14.63 23.19 22.23
CA MET A 261 -13.98 21.91 21.95
C MET A 261 -12.56 21.97 22.54
N ASN A 262 -12.18 20.93 23.28
CA ASN A 262 -10.82 20.75 23.78
C ASN A 262 -9.93 20.42 22.56
N ASN A 263 -9.32 21.45 21.94
CA ASN A 263 -8.65 21.39 20.63
C ASN A 263 -7.14 21.08 20.77
N ARG A 264 -6.77 20.19 21.68
CA ARG A 264 -5.36 19.81 21.85
C ARG A 264 -4.91 18.97 20.66
N ILE A 265 -3.88 19.46 19.96
CA ILE A 265 -3.26 18.79 18.82
C ILE A 265 -1.84 18.40 19.20
N VAL A 266 -1.49 17.15 18.92
CA VAL A 266 -0.13 16.65 19.05
C VAL A 266 0.50 16.46 17.68
N VAL A 267 1.69 17.02 17.49
CA VAL A 267 2.55 16.80 16.33
C VAL A 267 3.75 15.95 16.78
N CYS A 268 3.92 14.78 16.19
CA CYS A 268 5.02 13.87 16.47
C CYS A 268 6.12 14.04 15.43
N GLY A 269 7.32 14.44 15.87
CA GLY A 269 8.51 14.66 15.05
C GLY A 269 8.91 16.14 14.99
N GLY A 270 10.12 16.46 15.45
CA GLY A 270 10.77 17.77 15.41
C GLY A 270 11.66 17.97 14.18
N GLY A 271 11.40 17.23 13.10
CA GLY A 271 11.99 17.50 11.78
C GLY A 271 11.28 18.64 11.05
N LEU A 272 11.80 19.03 9.88
CA LEU A 272 11.27 20.15 9.11
C LEU A 272 9.76 20.05 8.82
N MET A 273 9.26 18.85 8.52
CA MET A 273 7.83 18.60 8.27
C MET A 273 6.97 18.88 9.51
N GLY A 274 7.31 18.32 10.67
CA GLY A 274 6.52 18.51 11.90
C GLY A 274 6.56 19.96 12.39
N LEU A 275 7.71 20.62 12.31
CA LEU A 275 7.84 22.05 12.59
C LEU A 275 6.99 22.90 11.63
N SER A 276 6.96 22.55 10.34
CA SER A 276 6.15 23.27 9.35
C SER A 276 4.65 23.14 9.61
N VAL A 277 4.19 21.97 10.05
CA VAL A 277 2.79 21.75 10.47
C VAL A 277 2.47 22.57 11.72
N ALA A 278 3.30 22.47 12.76
CA ALA A 278 3.09 23.21 14.01
C ALA A 278 3.09 24.73 13.80
N TYR A 279 4.04 25.23 13.00
CA TYR A 279 4.13 26.64 12.61
C TYR A 279 2.86 27.09 11.88
N SER A 280 2.38 26.29 10.92
CA SER A 280 1.20 26.63 10.13
C SER A 280 -0.10 26.60 10.94
N LEU A 281 -0.26 25.63 11.84
CA LEU A 281 -1.39 25.57 12.78
C LEU A 281 -1.38 26.79 13.71
N ALA A 282 -0.22 27.14 14.26
CA ALA A 282 -0.05 28.29 15.15
C ALA A 282 -0.29 29.63 14.43
N LYS A 283 0.24 29.81 13.21
CA LYS A 283 0.03 31.00 12.37
C LYS A 283 -1.45 31.22 12.03
N ARG A 284 -2.26 30.15 12.02
CA ARG A 284 -3.72 30.19 11.83
C ARG A 284 -4.51 30.38 13.14
N GLY A 285 -3.82 30.59 14.27
CA GLY A 285 -4.43 31.00 15.54
C GLY A 285 -4.75 29.86 16.53
N LEU A 286 -4.37 28.61 16.24
CA LEU A 286 -4.52 27.51 17.19
C LEU A 286 -3.50 27.63 18.33
N LYS A 287 -3.96 27.47 19.58
CA LYS A 287 -3.16 27.73 20.79
C LYS A 287 -2.71 26.48 21.53
N GLU A 288 -3.47 25.39 21.48
CA GLU A 288 -3.15 24.15 22.21
C GLU A 288 -2.42 23.14 21.33
N ILE A 289 -1.19 23.49 20.92
CA ILE A 289 -0.35 22.65 20.07
C ILE A 289 0.85 22.15 20.87
N TYR A 290 1.08 20.85 20.81
CA TYR A 290 2.17 20.14 21.49
C TYR A 290 3.01 19.42 20.45
N LEU A 291 4.31 19.71 20.38
CA LEU A 291 5.25 19.00 19.51
C LEU A 291 6.17 18.14 20.35
N PHE A 292 6.27 16.86 20.00
CA PHE A 292 7.15 15.90 20.67
C PHE A 292 8.24 15.43 19.71
N GLU A 293 9.50 15.61 20.11
CA GLU A 293 10.70 15.12 19.43
C GLU A 293 11.46 14.19 20.37
N ARG A 294 11.75 12.99 19.88
CA ARG A 294 12.38 11.92 20.65
C ARG A 294 13.79 12.28 21.12
N ASN A 295 14.51 13.07 20.34
CA ASN A 295 15.85 13.56 20.64
C ASN A 295 15.83 15.10 20.58
N CYS A 296 16.60 15.72 19.69
CA CYS A 296 16.59 17.16 19.48
C CYS A 296 15.99 17.56 18.12
N ILE A 297 15.54 18.81 18.06
CA ILE A 297 14.97 19.43 16.85
C ILE A 297 15.96 19.34 15.69
N GLY A 298 15.50 18.83 14.55
CA GLY A 298 16.35 18.62 13.37
C GLY A 298 17.47 17.59 13.55
N GLY A 299 17.54 16.88 14.68
CA GLY A 299 18.67 16.00 15.04
C GLY A 299 18.70 14.65 14.32
N HIS A 300 17.56 14.21 13.78
CA HIS A 300 17.47 12.93 13.07
C HIS A 300 18.28 12.92 11.76
N ASN A 301 18.82 11.76 11.36
CA ASN A 301 19.72 11.60 10.19
C ASN A 301 19.21 12.31 8.92
N SER A 302 17.93 12.12 8.58
CA SER A 302 17.28 12.71 7.39
C SER A 302 17.27 14.25 7.36
N SER A 303 17.26 14.89 8.53
CA SER A 303 17.24 16.36 8.66
C SER A 303 18.65 16.90 8.89
N ARG A 304 19.43 16.24 9.76
CA ARG A 304 20.79 16.63 10.13
C ARG A 304 21.81 16.49 9.00
N LEU A 305 21.69 15.44 8.18
CA LEU A 305 22.56 15.18 7.03
C LEU A 305 21.91 15.61 5.71
N ASN A 306 20.82 16.38 5.77
CA ASN A 306 20.20 16.90 4.56
C ASN A 306 21.16 17.86 3.85
N THR A 307 21.24 17.75 2.52
CA THR A 307 22.13 18.58 1.71
C THR A 307 21.60 20.00 1.46
N GLY A 308 20.36 20.29 1.90
CA GLY A 308 19.72 21.59 1.77
C GLY A 308 19.20 21.90 0.37
N LEU A 309 19.26 20.94 -0.56
CA LEU A 309 18.85 21.14 -1.95
C LEU A 309 17.36 21.45 -2.04
N TYR A 310 17.05 22.71 -2.30
CA TYR A 310 15.71 23.16 -2.66
C TYR A 310 15.53 23.04 -4.17
N VAL A 311 14.43 22.41 -4.58
CA VAL A 311 14.07 22.22 -5.98
C VAL A 311 12.93 23.16 -6.36
N SER A 312 13.13 23.91 -7.43
CA SER A 312 12.13 24.90 -7.86
C SER A 312 10.82 24.25 -8.33
N PRO A 313 9.69 24.98 -8.27
CA PRO A 313 8.40 24.47 -8.71
C PRO A 313 8.37 24.00 -10.17
N MET A 314 9.25 24.53 -11.04
CA MET A 314 9.32 24.14 -12.45
C MET A 314 9.63 22.64 -12.64
N PHE A 315 10.37 22.04 -11.71
CA PHE A 315 10.75 20.64 -11.79
C PHE A 315 9.55 19.70 -11.73
N TYR A 316 8.50 20.04 -11.00
CA TYR A 316 7.35 19.13 -10.82
C TYR A 316 6.38 19.24 -11.98
N SER A 317 5.96 18.12 -12.57
CA SER A 317 4.97 18.13 -13.66
C SER A 317 3.55 18.32 -13.12
N GLU A 318 3.25 17.66 -11.99
CA GLU A 318 1.94 17.71 -11.35
C GLU A 318 1.61 19.12 -10.81
N PRO A 319 0.47 19.73 -11.21
CA PRO A 319 0.06 21.05 -10.71
C PRO A 319 0.01 21.16 -9.18
N SER A 320 -0.50 20.15 -8.48
CA SER A 320 -0.57 20.16 -7.01
C SER A 320 0.83 20.23 -6.38
N LEU A 321 1.79 19.44 -6.87
CA LEU A 321 3.17 19.47 -6.37
C LEU A 321 3.87 20.80 -6.67
N ARG A 322 3.62 21.40 -7.84
CA ARG A 322 4.11 22.75 -8.16
C ARG A 322 3.58 23.80 -7.18
N SER A 323 2.28 23.75 -6.88
CA SER A 323 1.63 24.65 -5.92
C SER A 323 2.23 24.49 -4.52
N ILE A 324 2.43 23.25 -4.07
CA ILE A 324 3.08 22.93 -2.79
C ILE A 324 4.51 23.49 -2.73
N ALA A 325 5.33 23.21 -3.74
CA ALA A 325 6.71 23.69 -3.79
C ALA A 325 6.80 25.22 -3.80
N ARG A 326 5.83 25.89 -4.45
CA ARG A 326 5.72 27.35 -4.47
C ARG A 326 5.36 27.91 -3.10
N LYS A 327 4.42 27.28 -2.39
CA LYS A 327 4.08 27.67 -1.00
C LYS A 327 5.30 27.55 -0.09
N SER A 328 6.06 26.45 -0.19
CA SER A 328 7.33 26.31 0.54
C SER A 328 8.31 27.44 0.22
N LEU A 329 8.50 27.77 -1.07
CA LEU A 329 9.37 28.86 -1.50
C LEU A 329 9.01 30.19 -0.81
N ASN A 330 7.73 30.54 -0.87
CA ASN A 330 7.23 31.80 -0.32
C ASN A 330 7.44 31.88 1.21
N ILE A 331 7.19 30.77 1.93
CA ILE A 331 7.43 30.71 3.38
C ILE A 331 8.92 30.87 3.68
N TYR A 332 9.79 30.19 2.93
CA TYR A 332 11.23 30.27 3.18
C TYR A 332 11.81 31.63 2.83
N ASP A 333 11.30 32.29 1.79
CA ASP A 333 11.66 33.67 1.46
C ASP A 333 11.25 34.66 2.56
N GLU A 334 10.03 34.53 3.07
CA GLU A 334 9.53 35.33 4.19
C GLU A 334 10.44 35.15 5.42
N LEU A 335 10.74 33.91 5.78
CA LEU A 335 11.57 33.61 6.95
C LEU A 335 13.03 34.02 6.75
N ALA A 336 13.62 33.79 5.58
CA ALA A 336 15.01 34.15 5.27
C ALA A 336 15.23 35.68 5.29
N SER A 337 14.20 36.47 4.99
CA SER A 337 14.26 37.95 5.06
C SER A 337 14.59 38.50 6.44
N THR A 338 14.41 37.69 7.50
CA THR A 338 14.81 38.03 8.88
C THR A 338 16.33 37.97 9.11
N GLY A 339 17.08 37.35 8.20
CA GLY A 339 18.53 37.19 8.30
C GLY A 339 18.99 36.11 9.30
N THR A 340 18.08 35.25 9.76
CA THR A 340 18.34 34.25 10.82
C THR A 340 18.93 32.94 10.29
N PHE A 341 18.77 32.63 9.00
CA PHE A 341 19.39 31.50 8.31
C PHE A 341 19.65 31.86 6.84
N GLU A 342 20.53 31.10 6.18
CA GLU A 342 20.87 31.34 4.78
C GLU A 342 19.96 30.53 3.85
N PHE A 343 19.34 31.21 2.88
CA PHE A 343 18.76 30.60 1.70
C PHE A 343 19.47 31.15 0.46
N ASN A 344 20.44 30.39 -0.04
CA ASN A 344 21.23 30.76 -1.20
C ASN A 344 20.55 30.26 -2.48
N LYS A 345 19.84 31.16 -3.17
CA LYS A 345 19.27 30.92 -4.50
C LYS A 345 20.36 30.97 -5.57
N CYS A 346 21.27 30.00 -5.51
CA CYS A 346 22.38 29.90 -6.47
C CYS A 346 21.96 29.38 -7.85
N GLY A 347 20.71 28.96 -7.99
CA GLY A 347 20.18 28.34 -9.19
C GLY A 347 20.68 26.91 -9.40
N ARG A 348 20.14 26.27 -10.44
CA ARG A 348 20.45 24.90 -10.83
C ARG A 348 20.56 24.79 -12.34
N VAL A 349 21.55 24.05 -12.82
CA VAL A 349 21.77 23.75 -14.23
C VAL A 349 21.50 22.27 -14.47
N TYR A 350 20.52 21.98 -15.33
CA TYR A 350 20.28 20.63 -15.84
C TYR A 350 21.07 20.43 -17.13
N LEU A 351 22.05 19.53 -17.11
CA LEU A 351 22.92 19.20 -18.24
C LEU A 351 22.38 17.94 -18.94
N SER A 352 22.33 18.00 -20.27
CA SER A 352 21.89 16.90 -21.13
C SER A 352 22.87 16.68 -22.27
N SER A 353 23.33 15.44 -22.44
CA SER A 353 24.27 15.01 -23.47
C SER A 353 23.63 14.10 -24.53
N SER A 354 22.50 13.44 -24.24
CA SER A 354 21.76 12.61 -25.20
C SER A 354 20.50 13.31 -25.73
N ASP A 355 19.97 12.82 -26.86
CA ASP A 355 18.72 13.36 -27.44
C ASP A 355 17.52 13.15 -26.49
N GLU A 356 17.54 12.08 -25.70
CA GLU A 356 16.50 11.77 -24.73
C GLU A 356 16.50 12.78 -23.57
N THR A 357 17.67 13.01 -22.95
CA THR A 357 17.78 13.96 -21.83
C THR A 357 17.64 15.41 -22.29
N GLU A 358 18.04 15.73 -23.53
CA GLU A 358 17.76 17.02 -24.14
C GLU A 358 16.25 17.26 -24.23
N MET A 359 15.49 16.25 -24.64
CA MET A 359 14.03 16.35 -24.68
C MET A 359 13.42 16.47 -23.28
N GLN A 360 13.95 15.74 -22.29
CA GLN A 360 13.53 15.90 -20.89
C GLN A 360 13.78 17.33 -20.39
N ALA A 361 14.94 17.91 -20.69
CA ALA A 361 15.28 19.29 -20.35
C ALA A 361 14.36 20.30 -21.06
N LYS A 362 14.04 20.10 -22.34
CA LYS A 362 13.04 20.92 -23.07
C LYS A 362 11.65 20.83 -22.44
N ARG A 363 11.22 19.65 -21.97
CA ARG A 363 9.95 19.49 -21.22
C ARG A 363 9.95 20.20 -19.86
N LEU A 364 11.11 20.44 -19.24
CA LEU A 364 11.19 21.30 -18.06
C LEU A 364 10.91 22.76 -18.44
N LEU A 365 11.50 23.24 -19.54
CA LEU A 365 11.27 24.60 -20.05
C LEU A 365 9.79 24.87 -20.35
N THR A 366 9.05 23.86 -20.83
CA THR A 366 7.62 24.05 -21.10
C THR A 366 6.79 24.34 -19.84
N ARG A 367 7.31 24.04 -18.65
CA ARG A 367 6.62 24.25 -17.36
C ARG A 367 6.78 25.66 -16.82
N LEU A 368 7.63 26.48 -17.43
CA LEU A 368 7.97 27.85 -17.01
C LEU A 368 6.81 28.85 -17.08
N SER A 369 5.85 28.60 -17.97
CA SER A 369 4.77 29.53 -18.24
C SER A 369 3.75 29.68 -17.10
N THR A 370 3.85 28.87 -16.05
CA THR A 370 3.01 29.02 -14.85
C THR A 370 3.32 30.28 -14.04
N ASP A 371 4.47 30.93 -14.26
CA ASP A 371 4.89 32.09 -13.47
C ASP A 371 5.60 33.13 -14.37
N PRO A 372 4.88 34.21 -14.77
CA PRO A 372 5.46 35.30 -15.55
C PRO A 372 6.68 35.93 -14.87
N SER A 373 6.74 35.94 -13.53
CA SER A 373 7.83 36.56 -12.77
C SER A 373 9.14 35.77 -12.82
N SER A 374 9.07 34.44 -12.93
CA SER A 374 10.25 33.57 -13.04
C SER A 374 10.59 33.16 -14.48
N SER A 375 9.61 33.20 -15.39
CA SER A 375 9.78 32.75 -16.78
C SER A 375 10.84 33.53 -17.57
N SER A 376 11.12 34.77 -17.19
CA SER A 376 12.12 35.64 -17.83
C SER A 376 13.56 35.38 -17.39
N GLN A 377 13.77 34.52 -16.39
CA GLN A 377 15.08 34.29 -15.76
C GLN A 377 15.62 32.86 -15.96
N VAL A 378 14.89 32.01 -16.66
CA VAL A 378 15.32 30.64 -16.97
C VAL A 378 15.97 30.64 -18.34
N GLU A 379 17.18 30.11 -18.42
CA GLU A 379 18.02 30.19 -19.61
C GLU A 379 18.30 28.80 -20.15
N ALA A 380 18.15 28.64 -21.46
CA ALA A 380 18.62 27.49 -22.20
C ALA A 380 19.94 27.88 -22.89
N VAL A 381 21.00 27.14 -22.62
CA VAL A 381 22.32 27.33 -23.25
C VAL A 381 22.61 26.07 -24.05
N ASP A 382 22.85 26.21 -25.35
CA ASP A 382 23.11 25.11 -26.29
C ASP A 382 24.52 25.17 -26.90
N CYS A 383 25.35 26.09 -26.42
CA CYS A 383 26.72 26.30 -26.88
C CYS A 383 27.75 25.84 -25.83
N PRO A 384 28.49 24.73 -26.06
CA PRO A 384 29.50 24.23 -25.13
C PRO A 384 30.55 25.27 -24.72
N SER A 385 31.03 26.11 -25.64
CA SER A 385 32.01 27.14 -25.30
C SER A 385 31.45 28.24 -24.38
N GLU A 386 30.16 28.54 -24.49
CA GLU A 386 29.49 29.44 -23.57
C GLU A 386 29.34 28.80 -22.18
N MET A 387 28.93 27.52 -22.14
CA MET A 387 28.86 26.75 -20.89
C MET A 387 30.22 26.70 -20.19
N LEU A 388 31.31 26.44 -20.91
CA LEU A 388 32.67 26.42 -20.37
C LEU A 388 33.09 27.80 -19.86
N ALA A 389 32.74 28.88 -20.57
CA ALA A 389 33.03 30.24 -20.12
C ALA A 389 32.28 30.60 -18.82
N ARG A 390 31.03 30.14 -18.68
CA ARG A 390 30.19 30.35 -17.48
C ARG A 390 30.61 29.44 -16.32
N TRP A 391 30.98 28.19 -16.60
CA TRP A 391 31.26 27.14 -15.62
C TRP A 391 32.58 26.42 -15.96
N PRO A 392 33.73 27.10 -15.77
CA PRO A 392 35.04 26.61 -16.24
C PRO A 392 35.57 25.38 -15.51
N MET A 393 34.91 24.95 -14.43
CA MET A 393 35.22 23.70 -13.74
C MET A 393 34.63 22.46 -14.41
N LEU A 394 33.67 22.63 -15.34
CA LEU A 394 32.98 21.53 -15.99
C LEU A 394 33.59 21.19 -17.35
N ALA A 395 33.65 19.89 -17.65
CA ALA A 395 33.74 19.40 -19.03
C ALA A 395 32.36 19.55 -19.68
N THR A 396 32.30 20.21 -20.84
CA THR A 396 31.05 20.64 -21.49
C THR A 396 30.98 20.26 -22.97
N GLU A 397 32.04 19.68 -23.51
CA GLU A 397 32.22 19.39 -24.93
C GLU A 397 31.17 18.42 -25.48
N ASP A 398 30.64 17.54 -24.62
CA ASP A 398 29.60 16.55 -24.94
C ASP A 398 28.17 17.02 -24.64
N VAL A 399 28.00 18.18 -23.99
CA VAL A 399 26.70 18.68 -23.54
C VAL A 399 25.97 19.34 -24.70
N LYS A 400 24.78 18.84 -25.03
CA LYS A 400 23.91 19.39 -26.09
C LYS A 400 23.09 20.57 -25.61
N LEU A 401 22.57 20.48 -24.39
CA LEU A 401 21.70 21.50 -23.80
C LEU A 401 21.89 21.58 -22.29
N ALA A 402 21.98 22.80 -21.79
CA ALA A 402 21.99 23.15 -20.39
C ALA A 402 20.79 24.05 -20.07
N VAL A 403 19.98 23.71 -19.06
CA VAL A 403 18.85 24.54 -18.62
C VAL A 403 19.15 25.09 -17.22
N PHE A 404 19.30 26.41 -17.12
CA PHE A 404 19.54 27.12 -15.86
C PHE A 404 18.23 27.61 -15.24
N SER A 405 17.92 27.11 -14.05
CA SER A 405 16.80 27.50 -13.21
C SER A 405 17.25 28.36 -12.03
N PRO A 406 16.82 29.62 -11.90
CA PRO A 406 17.34 30.57 -10.92
C PRO A 406 16.71 30.44 -9.52
N LEU A 407 15.52 29.83 -9.42
CA LEU A 407 14.80 29.69 -8.15
C LEU A 407 15.23 28.47 -7.34
N ASP A 408 16.00 27.56 -7.94
CA ASP A 408 16.65 26.48 -7.22
C ASP A 408 17.74 27.03 -6.30
N GLY A 409 18.05 26.29 -5.24
CA GLY A 409 19.05 26.77 -4.30
C GLY A 409 19.35 25.81 -3.16
N ILE A 410 20.04 26.35 -2.17
CA ILE A 410 20.53 25.62 -1.01
C ILE A 410 20.06 26.35 0.23
N ILE A 411 19.36 25.63 1.11
CA ILE A 411 18.83 26.13 2.37
C ILE A 411 19.66 25.57 3.51
N ASP A 412 20.03 26.42 4.46
CA ASP A 412 20.48 25.99 5.78
C ASP A 412 19.31 25.35 6.54
N VAL A 413 19.18 24.03 6.43
CA VAL A 413 18.08 23.25 7.03
C VAL A 413 18.10 23.32 8.56
N SER A 414 19.29 23.40 9.17
CA SER A 414 19.43 23.52 10.62
C SER A 414 18.95 24.89 11.11
N GLY A 415 19.38 25.96 10.43
CA GLY A 415 18.89 27.31 10.68
C GLY A 415 17.37 27.43 10.47
N LEU A 416 16.86 26.89 9.36
CA LEU A 416 15.41 26.88 9.06
C LEU A 416 14.60 26.13 10.14
N SER A 417 15.09 24.98 10.60
CA SER A 417 14.42 24.21 11.67
C SER A 417 14.39 25.00 12.97
N ARG A 418 15.49 25.70 13.31
CA ARG A 418 15.58 26.52 14.52
C ARG A 418 14.61 27.70 14.49
N ILE A 419 14.59 28.47 13.40
CA ILE A 419 13.69 29.63 13.28
C ILE A 419 12.21 29.21 13.30
N LEU A 420 11.86 28.07 12.68
CA LEU A 420 10.50 27.54 12.77
C LEU A 420 10.14 27.16 14.20
N ALA A 421 11.05 26.50 14.93
CA ALA A 421 10.84 26.14 16.32
C ALA A 421 10.69 27.36 17.23
N ASP A 422 11.51 28.39 17.04
CA ASP A 422 11.47 29.63 17.82
C ASP A 422 10.16 30.39 17.55
N ASN A 423 9.77 30.55 16.28
CA ASN A 423 8.48 31.14 15.92
C ASN A 423 7.29 30.35 16.48
N CYS A 424 7.37 29.01 16.46
CA CYS A 424 6.37 28.16 17.11
C CYS A 424 6.24 28.47 18.61
N ARG A 425 7.37 28.56 19.33
CA ARG A 425 7.38 28.88 20.78
C ARG A 425 6.81 30.27 21.04
N GLU A 426 7.16 31.27 20.23
CA GLU A 426 6.63 32.63 20.34
C GLU A 426 5.11 32.68 20.14
N MET A 427 4.57 31.85 19.25
CA MET A 427 3.13 31.70 19.03
C MET A 427 2.43 30.79 20.07
N GLY A 428 3.15 30.25 21.04
CA GLY A 428 2.60 29.46 22.16
C GLY A 428 2.59 27.95 21.97
N VAL A 429 3.24 27.41 20.93
CA VAL A 429 3.43 25.96 20.76
C VAL A 429 4.36 25.44 21.85
N LYS A 430 3.98 24.34 22.50
CA LYS A 430 4.81 23.66 23.50
C LYS A 430 5.64 22.58 22.81
N ILE A 431 6.96 22.78 22.74
CA ILE A 431 7.89 21.83 22.11
C ILE A 431 8.65 21.07 23.20
N PHE A 432 8.61 19.74 23.14
CA PHE A 432 9.29 18.82 24.05
C PHE A 432 10.34 18.03 23.26
N GLU A 433 11.61 18.27 23.59
CA GLU A 433 12.77 17.48 23.12
C GLU A 433 13.06 16.38 24.14
N ASP A 434 13.83 15.37 23.74
CA ASP A 434 14.13 14.16 24.52
C ASP A 434 12.88 13.43 25.03
N CYS A 435 11.76 13.57 24.31
CA CYS A 435 10.46 13.04 24.68
C CYS A 435 9.77 12.41 23.46
N GLY A 436 9.77 11.08 23.41
CA GLY A 436 9.15 10.31 22.33
C GLY A 436 7.66 10.06 22.57
N VAL A 437 6.89 10.03 21.48
CA VAL A 437 5.55 9.43 21.48
C VAL A 437 5.72 7.92 21.40
N LYS A 438 5.07 7.19 22.32
CA LYS A 438 5.08 5.74 22.34
C LYS A 438 3.88 5.18 21.61
N LYS A 439 2.68 5.65 21.99
CA LYS A 439 1.42 5.07 21.55
C LYS A 439 0.35 6.14 21.36
N VAL A 440 -0.54 5.93 20.41
CA VAL A 440 -1.78 6.68 20.25
C VAL A 440 -2.94 5.78 20.64
N LEU A 441 -3.91 6.31 21.39
CA LEU A 441 -5.05 5.56 21.90
C LEU A 441 -6.31 5.92 21.11
N LEU A 442 -7.02 4.90 20.64
CA LEU A 442 -8.30 5.02 19.95
C LEU A 442 -9.45 4.53 20.85
N ASN A 443 -10.59 5.21 20.76
CA ASN A 443 -11.81 4.78 21.43
C ASN A 443 -12.52 3.66 20.63
N GLU A 444 -13.67 3.20 21.11
CA GLU A 444 -14.47 2.15 20.45
C GLU A 444 -14.93 2.51 19.03
N GLU A 445 -14.97 3.80 18.68
CA GLU A 445 -15.30 4.31 17.34
C GLU A 445 -14.06 4.49 16.44
N SER A 446 -12.90 3.97 16.86
CA SER A 446 -11.61 4.14 16.17
C SER A 446 -11.19 5.62 16.01
N ARG A 447 -11.57 6.48 16.95
CA ARG A 447 -11.16 7.89 17.01
C ARG A 447 -10.07 8.09 18.05
N VAL A 448 -9.06 8.89 17.71
CA VAL A 448 -8.00 9.34 18.63
C VAL A 448 -8.63 10.09 19.81
N TYR A 449 -8.27 9.68 21.04
CA TYR A 449 -8.69 10.39 22.26
C TYR A 449 -7.51 10.75 23.19
N ALA A 450 -6.37 10.08 23.05
CA ALA A 450 -5.19 10.35 23.86
C ALA A 450 -3.90 9.87 23.19
N VAL A 451 -2.76 10.39 23.67
CA VAL A 451 -1.42 9.93 23.32
C VAL A 451 -0.62 9.61 24.57
N ASP A 452 0.18 8.54 24.53
CA ASP A 452 1.14 8.13 25.55
C ASP A 452 2.55 8.56 25.13
N THR A 453 3.21 9.34 26.00
CA THR A 453 4.54 9.91 25.77
C THR A 453 5.55 9.41 26.80
N ASP A 454 6.80 9.89 26.73
CA ASP A 454 7.76 9.65 27.81
C ASP A 454 7.37 10.30 29.14
N GLU A 455 6.61 11.39 29.09
CA GLU A 455 6.15 12.17 30.26
C GLU A 455 4.71 11.81 30.71
N GLY A 456 4.08 10.81 30.07
CA GLY A 456 2.74 10.31 30.41
C GLY A 456 1.68 10.63 29.37
N PHE A 457 0.41 10.52 29.78
CA PHE A 457 -0.76 10.61 28.90
C PHE A 457 -1.22 12.06 28.68
N ILE A 458 -1.65 12.36 27.45
CA ILE A 458 -2.23 13.65 27.07
C ILE A 458 -3.52 13.39 26.28
N ASP A 459 -4.63 13.93 26.77
CA ASP A 459 -5.91 13.91 26.07
C ASP A 459 -5.86 14.83 24.84
N ILE A 460 -6.21 14.27 23.68
CA ILE A 460 -6.16 14.95 22.39
C ILE A 460 -7.29 14.49 21.48
N MET A 461 -7.65 15.31 20.50
CA MET A 461 -8.59 14.93 19.44
C MET A 461 -7.89 14.73 18.08
N THR A 462 -6.66 15.23 17.94
CA THR A 462 -5.92 15.18 16.69
C THR A 462 -4.45 14.87 16.95
N PHE A 463 -3.95 13.88 16.23
CA PHE A 463 -2.55 13.47 16.23
C PHE A 463 -1.98 13.59 14.82
N VAL A 464 -0.81 14.20 14.67
CA VAL A 464 -0.10 14.32 13.39
C VAL A 464 1.21 13.54 13.46
N ASN A 465 1.31 12.45 12.70
CA ASN A 465 2.54 11.69 12.52
C ASN A 465 3.42 12.34 11.44
N ALA A 466 4.41 13.11 11.86
CA ALA A 466 5.44 13.72 11.02
C ALA A 466 6.85 13.21 11.38
N ALA A 467 6.95 11.97 11.89
CA ALA A 467 8.17 11.37 12.42
C ALA A 467 9.17 10.90 11.34
N GLY A 468 8.97 11.25 10.07
CA GLY A 468 9.87 10.89 8.97
C GLY A 468 10.06 9.39 8.84
N ILE A 469 11.30 8.91 8.87
CA ILE A 469 11.57 7.45 8.82
C ILE A 469 11.04 6.73 10.08
N GLY A 470 10.82 7.44 11.19
CA GLY A 470 10.24 6.89 12.42
C GLY A 470 8.74 6.67 12.36
N SER A 471 8.04 7.11 11.29
CA SER A 471 6.57 7.05 11.21
C SER A 471 5.99 5.65 11.36
N ASN A 472 6.75 4.59 11.03
CA ASN A 472 6.33 3.19 11.12
C ASN A 472 6.51 2.57 12.51
N PHE A 473 6.98 3.33 13.51
CA PHE A 473 7.27 2.84 14.87
C PHE A 473 6.34 3.41 15.95
N ILE A 474 5.23 4.03 15.55
CA ILE A 474 4.23 4.57 16.48
C ILE A 474 3.11 3.54 16.62
N ASP A 475 2.95 2.99 17.83
CA ASP A 475 1.85 2.07 18.12
C ASP A 475 0.52 2.84 18.17
N VAL A 476 -0.56 2.21 17.72
CA VAL A 476 -1.93 2.72 17.75
C VAL A 476 -2.81 1.66 18.40
N LEU A 477 -3.10 1.85 19.70
CA LEU A 477 -3.93 0.94 20.47
C LEU A 477 -5.41 1.21 20.19
N GLY A 478 -6.17 0.12 19.99
CA GLY A 478 -7.56 0.16 19.53
C GLY A 478 -7.73 -0.29 18.08
N LEU A 479 -6.63 -0.40 17.32
CA LEU A 479 -6.58 -1.25 16.13
C LEU A 479 -6.55 -2.74 16.54
N PRO A 480 -6.98 -3.67 15.67
CA PRO A 480 -6.90 -5.11 15.94
C PRO A 480 -5.48 -5.53 16.34
N GLU A 481 -5.32 -6.54 17.23
CA GLU A 481 -4.01 -6.93 17.81
C GLU A 481 -2.91 -7.25 16.77
N SER A 482 -3.30 -7.66 15.56
CA SER A 482 -2.37 -7.92 14.44
C SER A 482 -1.87 -6.65 13.73
N ASP A 483 -2.50 -5.50 13.99
CA ASP A 483 -2.40 -4.23 13.27
C ASP A 483 -2.18 -3.04 14.22
N HIS A 484 -1.50 -3.21 15.36
CA HIS A 484 -1.14 -2.11 16.27
C HIS A 484 -0.28 -1.01 15.62
N ILE A 485 0.14 -1.16 14.36
CA ILE A 485 0.83 -0.12 13.60
C ILE A 485 -0.06 0.26 12.43
N LEU A 486 -0.23 1.57 12.24
CA LEU A 486 -1.00 2.09 11.13
C LEU A 486 -0.36 1.72 9.78
N ARG A 487 -1.17 1.44 8.77
CA ARG A 487 -0.69 1.08 7.44
C ARG A 487 -0.16 2.32 6.72
N ILE A 488 1.16 2.39 6.60
CA ILE A 488 1.86 3.48 5.91
C ILE A 488 2.59 2.88 4.71
N ALA A 489 2.20 3.28 3.50
CA ALA A 489 2.86 2.87 2.26
C ALA A 489 4.12 3.71 2.01
N ALA A 490 5.07 3.64 2.93
CA ALA A 490 6.35 4.31 2.83
C ALA A 490 7.45 3.53 3.58
N HIS A 491 8.66 3.53 3.04
CA HIS A 491 9.80 2.81 3.60
C HIS A 491 11.08 3.63 3.40
N PRO A 492 12.02 3.58 4.37
CA PRO A 492 13.26 4.31 4.21
C PRO A 492 14.25 3.64 3.26
N CYS A 493 14.93 4.46 2.48
CA CYS A 493 16.12 4.11 1.70
C CYS A 493 17.32 4.94 2.16
N SER A 494 18.49 4.34 2.15
CA SER A 494 19.75 5.08 2.24
C SER A 494 20.30 5.45 0.88
N PHE A 495 20.93 6.61 0.81
CA PHE A 495 21.76 7.03 -0.30
C PHE A 495 23.07 7.60 0.22
N THR A 496 24.08 7.58 -0.64
CA THR A 496 25.44 7.99 -0.30
C THR A 496 25.82 9.22 -1.11
N PHE A 497 26.48 10.18 -0.46
CA PHE A 497 27.00 11.37 -1.13
C PHE A 497 28.37 11.73 -0.58
N LEU A 498 29.15 12.42 -1.40
CA LEU A 498 30.51 12.84 -1.11
C LEU A 498 30.52 14.31 -0.68
N SER A 499 31.18 14.62 0.43
CA SER A 499 31.54 15.97 0.83
C SER A 499 33.05 16.14 0.70
N THR A 500 33.47 17.15 -0.04
CA THR A 500 34.89 17.43 -0.31
C THR A 500 35.24 18.88 0.03
N ASP A 501 36.53 19.19 0.01
CA ASP A 501 37.00 20.57 0.02
C ASP A 501 36.35 21.38 -1.15
N PRO A 502 36.14 22.69 -1.00
CA PRO A 502 35.53 23.50 -2.04
C PRO A 502 36.39 23.51 -3.32
N LEU A 503 35.73 23.53 -4.49
CA LEU A 503 36.43 23.64 -5.77
C LEU A 503 37.26 24.94 -5.84
N PRO A 504 38.49 24.93 -6.37
CA PRO A 504 39.36 26.11 -6.41
C PRO A 504 38.70 27.33 -7.08
N HIS A 505 37.94 27.09 -8.16
CA HIS A 505 37.22 28.15 -8.86
C HIS A 505 36.14 28.81 -7.97
N CYS A 506 35.44 28.03 -7.15
CA CYS A 506 34.39 28.52 -6.25
C CYS A 506 34.97 29.38 -5.11
N GLN A 507 36.19 29.10 -4.68
CA GLN A 507 36.88 29.93 -3.68
C GLN A 507 37.34 31.27 -4.26
N ALA A 508 37.76 31.29 -5.52
CA ALA A 508 38.22 32.49 -6.21
C ALA A 508 37.06 33.39 -6.70
N SER A 509 35.88 32.81 -6.96
CA SER A 509 34.74 33.54 -7.49
C SER A 509 34.00 34.33 -6.40
N SER A 510 33.64 35.57 -6.71
CA SER A 510 32.76 36.38 -5.87
C SER A 510 31.30 35.89 -5.92
N GLN A 511 30.89 35.30 -7.05
CA GLN A 511 29.54 34.82 -7.32
C GLN A 511 29.31 33.38 -6.85
N SER A 512 28.12 33.11 -6.31
CA SER A 512 27.67 31.76 -5.98
C SER A 512 27.58 30.91 -7.25
N GLN A 513 28.01 29.65 -7.18
CA GLN A 513 27.92 28.73 -8.31
C GLN A 513 26.61 27.93 -8.23
N PRO A 514 25.97 27.63 -9.37
CA PRO A 514 24.73 26.86 -9.35
C PRO A 514 24.96 25.40 -8.99
N ILE A 515 23.87 24.72 -8.65
CA ILE A 515 23.84 23.26 -8.53
C ILE A 515 23.84 22.67 -9.93
N PHE A 516 24.74 21.75 -10.25
CA PHE A 516 24.76 21.06 -11.54
C PHE A 516 24.12 19.69 -11.40
N VAL A 517 23.18 19.35 -12.28
CA VAL A 517 22.54 18.03 -12.36
C VAL A 517 22.79 17.47 -13.75
N CYS A 518 23.48 16.35 -13.83
CA CYS A 518 23.77 15.67 -15.09
C CYS A 518 22.72 14.57 -15.28
N LEU A 519 21.81 14.78 -16.23
CA LEU A 519 20.64 13.92 -16.41
C LEU A 519 21.02 12.52 -16.92
N ASP A 520 22.01 12.45 -17.81
CA ASP A 520 22.47 11.20 -18.43
C ASP A 520 23.17 10.29 -17.41
N GLU A 521 24.08 10.84 -16.61
CA GLU A 521 24.83 10.11 -15.59
C GLU A 521 24.08 9.98 -14.26
N ASN A 522 22.92 10.64 -14.11
CA ASN A 522 22.12 10.68 -12.89
C ASN A 522 22.92 11.16 -11.66
N THR A 523 23.69 12.23 -11.82
CA THR A 523 24.56 12.79 -10.76
C THR A 523 24.28 14.27 -10.52
N TYR A 524 24.72 14.76 -9.37
CA TYR A 524 24.71 16.19 -9.06
C TYR A 524 26.01 16.65 -8.41
N ILE A 525 26.38 17.90 -8.68
CA ILE A 525 27.50 18.61 -8.09
C ILE A 525 26.94 19.91 -7.51
N CYS A 526 27.20 20.13 -6.24
CA CYS A 526 26.74 21.28 -5.48
C CYS A 526 27.97 22.00 -4.91
N PRO A 527 28.54 22.96 -5.67
CA PRO A 527 29.71 23.70 -5.24
C PRO A 527 29.30 24.78 -4.24
N LEU A 528 29.80 24.69 -3.01
CA LEU A 528 29.65 25.73 -1.99
C LEU A 528 31.01 26.41 -1.75
N LYS A 529 30.99 27.61 -1.16
CA LYS A 529 32.22 28.33 -0.81
C LYS A 529 33.05 27.59 0.25
N THR A 530 32.39 26.81 1.11
CA THR A 530 33.01 26.13 2.26
C THR A 530 33.34 24.66 1.99
N ARG A 531 32.65 24.01 1.04
CA ARG A 531 32.81 22.60 0.69
C ARG A 531 32.18 22.31 -0.67
N THR A 532 32.39 21.15 -1.25
CA THR A 532 31.62 20.70 -2.42
C THR A 532 30.89 19.41 -2.09
N ILE A 533 29.57 19.40 -2.28
CA ILE A 533 28.71 18.24 -2.06
C ILE A 533 28.40 17.61 -3.42
N CYS A 534 28.61 16.32 -3.58
CA CYS A 534 28.30 15.62 -4.83
C CYS A 534 27.67 14.27 -4.56
N GLY A 535 26.79 13.84 -5.44
CA GLY A 535 26.15 12.54 -5.33
C GLY A 535 25.53 12.12 -6.64
N GLY A 536 24.78 11.03 -6.60
CA GLY A 536 24.10 10.50 -7.76
C GLY A 536 23.64 9.09 -7.48
N PHE A 537 23.12 8.44 -8.51
CA PHE A 537 22.67 7.06 -8.42
C PHE A 537 23.22 6.25 -9.58
N SER A 538 23.84 5.12 -9.28
CA SER A 538 24.41 4.25 -10.30
C SER A 538 23.31 3.59 -11.14
N MET A 539 23.58 3.34 -12.43
CA MET A 539 22.62 2.65 -13.30
C MET A 539 22.19 1.32 -12.70
N GLY A 540 20.88 1.13 -12.56
CA GLY A 540 20.29 -0.05 -11.90
C GLY A 540 20.12 0.07 -10.38
N GLY A 541 20.55 1.18 -9.77
CA GLY A 541 20.24 1.55 -8.38
C GLY A 541 20.90 0.70 -7.30
N GLY A 542 21.99 -0.02 -7.59
CA GLY A 542 22.64 -0.93 -6.64
C GLY A 542 23.29 -0.24 -5.42
N ASP A 543 23.50 1.07 -5.51
CA ASP A 543 23.98 1.95 -4.44
C ASP A 543 22.86 2.45 -3.51
N ILE A 544 21.60 2.29 -3.91
CA ILE A 544 20.43 2.62 -3.10
C ILE A 544 19.94 1.35 -2.42
N GLN A 545 19.78 1.41 -1.10
CA GLN A 545 19.37 0.25 -0.32
C GLN A 545 18.20 0.59 0.59
N SER A 546 17.17 -0.25 0.55
CA SER A 546 16.11 -0.25 1.55
C SER A 546 16.71 -0.58 2.92
N LEU A 547 16.37 0.21 3.94
CA LEU A 547 16.93 -0.01 5.26
C LEU A 547 16.21 -1.14 6.00
N PRO A 548 16.92 -2.18 6.47
CA PRO A 548 16.30 -3.15 7.36
C PRO A 548 16.04 -2.51 8.74
N PRO A 549 15.03 -3.01 9.48
CA PRO A 549 14.86 -2.64 10.88
C PRO A 549 16.12 -2.98 11.69
N SER A 550 16.44 -2.17 12.70
CA SER A 550 17.58 -2.42 13.58
C SER A 550 17.43 -3.73 14.35
N SER A 551 18.56 -4.42 14.62
CA SER A 551 18.59 -5.57 15.53
C SER A 551 18.52 -5.15 17.00
N GLN A 552 18.79 -3.88 17.30
CA GLN A 552 18.67 -3.32 18.64
C GLN A 552 17.18 -3.08 18.94
N THR A 553 16.74 -3.50 20.13
CA THR A 553 15.37 -3.30 20.58
C THR A 553 15.37 -2.50 21.89
N THR A 554 14.42 -1.58 22.01
CA THR A 554 14.16 -0.87 23.26
C THR A 554 12.92 -1.49 23.88
N LYS A 555 13.04 -2.11 25.07
CA LYS A 555 11.95 -2.86 25.72
C LYS A 555 11.30 -3.95 24.83
N GLY A 556 12.08 -4.54 23.91
CA GLY A 556 11.63 -5.61 23.02
C GLY A 556 10.98 -5.16 21.71
N THR A 557 10.85 -3.86 21.45
CA THR A 557 10.38 -3.30 20.17
C THR A 557 11.53 -2.67 19.37
N VAL A 558 11.49 -2.81 18.04
CA VAL A 558 12.44 -2.13 17.15
C VAL A 558 11.93 -0.71 16.93
N THR A 559 12.75 0.29 17.25
CA THR A 559 12.38 1.71 17.18
C THR A 559 13.25 2.50 16.21
N GLU A 560 14.18 1.83 15.52
CA GLU A 560 15.18 2.45 14.67
C GLU A 560 15.50 1.61 13.43
N TRP A 561 16.02 2.29 12.41
CA TRP A 561 16.50 1.68 11.18
C TRP A 561 18.02 1.51 11.22
N ASN A 562 18.52 0.42 10.63
CA ASN A 562 19.96 0.19 10.55
C ASN A 562 20.57 0.96 9.37
N ILE A 563 21.04 2.18 9.62
CA ILE A 563 21.74 3.00 8.62
C ILE A 563 23.19 2.51 8.54
N GLN A 564 23.56 1.94 7.39
CA GLN A 564 24.89 1.39 7.18
C GLN A 564 25.93 2.48 6.92
N ALA A 565 27.18 2.19 7.31
CA ALA A 565 28.33 3.03 6.96
C ALA A 565 28.53 3.09 5.44
N PRO A 566 29.00 4.23 4.90
CA PRO A 566 29.19 4.39 3.47
C PRO A 566 30.30 3.46 2.94
N VAL A 567 30.07 2.89 1.76
CA VAL A 567 31.00 1.96 1.09
C VAL A 567 31.53 2.59 -0.19
N TRP A 568 32.84 2.87 -0.24
CA TRP A 568 33.50 3.51 -1.38
C TRP A 568 33.34 2.74 -2.70
N ASP A 569 33.37 1.41 -2.65
CA ASP A 569 33.22 0.58 -3.85
C ASP A 569 31.85 0.77 -4.52
N ASN A 570 30.79 1.00 -3.74
CA ASN A 570 29.45 1.29 -4.26
C ASN A 570 29.40 2.68 -4.93
N PHE A 571 30.17 3.64 -4.42
CA PHE A 571 30.23 5.01 -4.94
C PHE A 571 31.19 5.17 -6.14
N ARG A 572 32.01 4.16 -6.45
CA ARG A 572 33.06 4.22 -7.47
C ARG A 572 32.56 4.66 -8.86
N VAL A 573 31.39 4.18 -9.28
CA VAL A 573 30.79 4.52 -10.58
C VAL A 573 30.35 5.98 -10.59
N ILE A 574 29.65 6.42 -9.54
CA ILE A 574 29.21 7.81 -9.37
C ILE A 574 30.41 8.74 -9.35
N LEU A 575 31.45 8.42 -8.58
CA LEU A 575 32.68 9.21 -8.51
C LEU A 575 33.35 9.36 -9.88
N ARG A 576 33.36 8.32 -10.72
CA ARG A 576 33.89 8.41 -12.08
C ARG A 576 33.09 9.39 -12.93
N HIS A 577 31.77 9.34 -12.87
CA HIS A 577 30.91 10.29 -13.59
C HIS A 577 31.13 11.73 -13.10
N LEU A 578 31.23 11.93 -11.79
CA LEU A 578 31.52 13.23 -11.18
C LEU A 578 32.87 13.78 -11.64
N ILE A 579 33.92 12.98 -11.63
CA ILE A 579 35.27 13.39 -12.10
C ILE A 579 35.27 13.67 -13.61
N ASN A 580 34.58 12.85 -14.40
CA ASN A 580 34.49 13.07 -15.84
C ASN A 580 33.80 14.42 -16.15
N ARG A 581 32.72 14.74 -15.43
CA ARG A 581 32.00 16.01 -15.59
C ARG A 581 32.75 17.20 -15.00
N CYS A 582 33.45 17.02 -13.88
CA CYS A 582 34.22 18.07 -13.20
C CYS A 582 35.65 17.58 -12.89
N PRO A 583 36.58 17.66 -13.87
CA PRO A 583 37.93 17.11 -13.73
C PRO A 583 38.73 17.67 -12.54
N GLN A 584 38.44 18.90 -12.10
CA GLN A 584 39.07 19.52 -10.93
C GLN A 584 38.86 18.71 -9.64
N MET A 585 37.77 17.93 -9.54
CA MET A 585 37.51 17.08 -8.38
C MET A 585 38.59 16.02 -8.14
N ALA A 586 39.25 15.54 -9.20
CA ALA A 586 40.30 14.51 -9.08
C ALA A 586 41.55 14.99 -8.32
N GLN A 587 41.72 16.31 -8.16
CA GLN A 587 42.87 16.92 -7.52
C GLN A 587 42.58 17.35 -6.07
N LEU A 588 41.34 17.18 -5.58
CA LEU A 588 40.96 17.59 -4.23
C LEU A 588 41.60 16.65 -3.19
N PRO A 589 42.24 17.19 -2.13
CA PRO A 589 43.01 16.38 -1.20
C PRO A 589 42.16 15.66 -0.15
N ARG A 590 40.91 16.09 0.06
CA ARG A 590 40.00 15.52 1.05
C ARG A 590 38.62 15.24 0.47
N GLY A 591 38.10 14.06 0.80
CA GLY A 591 36.73 13.67 0.55
C GLY A 591 36.24 12.73 1.65
N GLU A 592 35.07 13.05 2.21
CA GLU A 592 34.36 12.24 3.18
C GLU A 592 33.06 11.75 2.55
N LEU A 593 32.89 10.44 2.53
CA LEU A 593 31.67 9.81 2.07
C LEU A 593 30.67 9.76 3.23
N MET A 594 29.43 10.15 2.99
CA MET A 594 28.36 10.19 3.99
C MET A 594 27.14 9.41 3.52
N THR A 595 26.48 8.71 4.44
CA THR A 595 25.20 8.03 4.18
C THR A 595 24.07 8.78 4.90
N SER A 596 23.05 9.17 4.13
CA SER A 596 21.79 9.65 4.68
C SER A 596 20.65 8.68 4.37
N ALA A 597 19.53 8.84 5.07
CA ALA A 597 18.35 8.02 4.93
C ALA A 597 17.10 8.88 4.82
N GLU A 598 16.21 8.51 3.91
CA GLU A 598 14.97 9.25 3.64
C GLU A 598 13.82 8.29 3.43
N MET A 599 12.60 8.77 3.72
CA MET A 599 11.37 8.00 3.56
C MET A 599 10.82 8.16 2.14
N TYR A 600 10.60 7.05 1.45
CA TYR A 600 10.07 7.02 0.09
C TYR A 600 8.76 6.24 0.02
N THR A 601 7.85 6.68 -0.84
CA THR A 601 6.62 5.98 -1.20
C THR A 601 6.81 5.17 -2.49
N PRO A 602 6.00 4.14 -2.75
CA PRO A 602 6.07 3.32 -3.97
C PRO A 602 5.85 4.08 -5.29
N ASP A 603 5.30 5.30 -5.23
CA ASP A 603 4.86 6.07 -6.39
C ASP A 603 5.54 7.45 -6.51
N MET A 604 6.57 7.69 -5.70
CA MET A 604 7.35 8.93 -5.68
C MET A 604 6.57 10.20 -5.33
N ARG A 605 5.37 10.06 -4.77
CA ARG A 605 4.54 11.19 -4.30
C ARG A 605 4.49 11.24 -2.77
N PRO A 606 4.54 12.43 -2.15
CA PRO A 606 4.34 12.57 -0.71
C PRO A 606 3.10 11.85 -0.20
N LEU A 607 3.14 11.41 1.07
CA LEU A 607 2.02 10.76 1.74
C LEU A 607 1.48 11.68 2.84
N ILE A 608 0.29 12.24 2.62
CA ILE A 608 -0.34 13.23 3.51
C ILE A 608 -1.83 12.96 3.69
N GLY A 609 -2.36 13.15 4.90
CA GLY A 609 -3.82 13.16 5.14
C GLY A 609 -4.25 12.36 6.35
N GLU A 610 -5.56 12.32 6.58
CA GLU A 610 -6.18 11.54 7.65
C GLU A 610 -6.17 10.04 7.33
N SER A 611 -5.95 9.20 8.35
CA SER A 611 -5.99 7.75 8.24
C SER A 611 -7.42 7.21 8.13
N ASP A 612 -7.62 6.24 7.25
CA ASP A 612 -8.87 5.48 7.15
C ASP A 612 -9.05 4.47 8.29
N GLN A 613 -7.97 4.14 9.01
CA GLN A 613 -7.98 3.22 10.15
C GLN A 613 -8.21 3.92 11.49
N ALA A 614 -7.94 5.23 11.58
CA ALA A 614 -7.98 5.98 12.84
C ALA A 614 -8.41 7.44 12.60
N LYS A 615 -9.64 7.79 12.99
CA LYS A 615 -10.17 9.15 12.87
C LYS A 615 -9.42 10.10 13.79
N GLY A 616 -9.04 11.27 13.29
CA GLY A 616 -8.19 12.25 13.97
C GLY A 616 -6.70 11.93 13.91
N PHE A 617 -6.28 10.84 13.27
CA PHE A 617 -4.86 10.51 13.06
C PHE A 617 -4.44 10.95 11.65
N PHE A 618 -3.63 12.00 11.57
CA PHE A 618 -3.06 12.50 10.32
C PHE A 618 -1.62 12.03 10.13
N ILE A 619 -1.20 11.85 8.88
CA ILE A 619 0.17 11.51 8.50
C ILE A 619 0.72 12.59 7.57
N ALA A 620 2.01 12.90 7.72
CA ALA A 620 2.80 13.66 6.77
C ALA A 620 4.21 13.05 6.69
N THR A 621 4.42 12.12 5.75
CA THR A 621 5.69 11.39 5.59
C THR A 621 5.94 11.02 4.12
N GLY A 622 7.01 10.27 3.86
CA GLY A 622 7.31 9.77 2.51
C GLY A 622 7.61 10.88 1.51
N LEU A 623 8.41 11.87 1.90
CA LEU A 623 8.69 13.07 1.07
C LEU A 623 9.66 12.82 -0.10
N ASN A 624 10.09 11.58 -0.32
CA ASN A 624 10.83 11.11 -1.51
C ASN A 624 12.09 11.94 -1.83
N GLY A 625 12.86 12.28 -0.80
CA GLY A 625 14.06 13.12 -0.92
C GLY A 625 13.85 14.56 -1.33
N GLN A 626 12.61 15.02 -1.27
CA GLN A 626 12.20 16.39 -1.59
C GLN A 626 11.65 17.11 -0.35
N GLY A 627 12.11 16.70 0.84
CA GLY A 627 11.60 17.20 2.12
C GLY A 627 11.71 18.72 2.25
N VAL A 628 12.85 19.29 1.84
CA VAL A 628 13.06 20.75 1.83
C VAL A 628 12.08 21.43 0.87
N SER A 629 11.90 20.90 -0.34
CA SER A 629 11.01 21.50 -1.33
C SER A 629 9.53 21.49 -0.93
N PHE A 630 9.09 20.51 -0.14
CA PHE A 630 7.67 20.29 0.15
C PHE A 630 7.20 20.61 1.57
N ALA A 631 8.09 20.58 2.58
CA ALA A 631 7.65 20.61 3.98
C ALA A 631 6.85 21.87 4.35
N GLY A 632 7.27 23.06 3.88
CA GLY A 632 6.57 24.31 4.16
C GLY A 632 5.14 24.31 3.61
N GLY A 633 4.99 24.05 2.31
CA GLY A 633 3.69 24.01 1.64
C GLY A 633 2.77 22.89 2.12
N LEU A 634 3.31 21.69 2.37
CA LEU A 634 2.53 20.59 2.95
C LEU A 634 2.09 20.90 4.38
N GLY A 635 2.92 21.60 5.16
CA GLY A 635 2.57 22.04 6.51
C GLY A 635 1.38 22.98 6.51
N GLU A 636 1.37 23.94 5.58
CA GLU A 636 0.28 24.89 5.41
C GLU A 636 -1.03 24.20 4.99
N ILE A 637 -0.93 23.28 4.02
CA ILE A 637 -2.07 22.51 3.49
C ILE A 637 -2.64 21.56 4.55
N LEU A 638 -1.80 20.87 5.32
CA LEU A 638 -2.27 19.99 6.37
C LEU A 638 -2.95 20.77 7.49
N ALA A 639 -2.40 21.93 7.86
CA ALA A 639 -3.02 22.81 8.85
C ALA A 639 -4.38 23.34 8.37
N GLU A 640 -4.50 23.69 7.09
CA GLU A 640 -5.80 24.03 6.48
C GLU A 640 -6.80 22.88 6.60
N TRP A 641 -6.37 21.68 6.25
CA TRP A 641 -7.23 20.50 6.27
C TRP A 641 -7.70 20.18 7.69
N ILE A 642 -6.78 20.14 8.66
CA ILE A 642 -7.12 19.90 10.07
C ILE A 642 -8.13 20.93 10.59
N MET A 643 -8.01 22.20 10.18
CA MET A 643 -8.88 23.27 10.69
C MET A 643 -10.23 23.39 9.99
N SER A 644 -10.29 23.11 8.69
CA SER A 644 -11.48 23.35 7.86
C SER A 644 -12.18 22.08 7.38
N GLY A 645 -11.58 20.91 7.60
CA GLY A 645 -12.07 19.62 7.10
C GLY A 645 -11.77 19.35 5.62
N SER A 646 -11.20 20.31 4.89
CA SER A 646 -10.84 20.16 3.46
C SER A 646 -9.58 20.95 3.09
N SER A 647 -9.00 20.68 1.92
CA SER A 647 -7.83 21.41 1.41
C SER A 647 -8.19 22.32 0.24
N SER A 648 -7.53 23.47 0.14
CA SER A 648 -7.59 24.35 -1.04
C SER A 648 -6.91 23.78 -2.29
N VAL A 649 -6.03 22.79 -2.13
CA VAL A 649 -5.31 22.15 -3.23
C VAL A 649 -5.85 20.73 -3.41
N PRO A 650 -6.15 20.27 -4.65
CA PRO A 650 -6.50 18.88 -4.91
C PRO A 650 -5.40 17.91 -4.45
N LEU A 651 -5.72 17.03 -3.49
CA LEU A 651 -4.78 16.06 -2.89
C LEU A 651 -4.99 14.61 -3.35
N ASP A 652 -5.82 14.37 -4.38
CA ASP A 652 -6.18 13.03 -4.87
C ASP A 652 -4.96 12.15 -5.27
N LYS A 653 -3.77 12.71 -5.44
CA LYS A 653 -2.55 11.94 -5.74
C LYS A 653 -1.59 11.81 -4.55
N LEU A 654 -1.91 12.43 -3.42
CA LEU A 654 -1.05 12.56 -2.23
C LEU A 654 -1.68 11.94 -0.97
N GLU A 655 -2.98 11.70 -0.97
CA GLU A 655 -3.70 11.04 0.14
C GLU A 655 -3.28 9.58 0.37
N LEU A 656 -3.49 9.10 1.60
CA LEU A 656 -3.23 7.71 2.01
C LEU A 656 -4.11 6.72 1.27
N THR A 657 -5.36 7.11 1.03
CA THR A 657 -6.43 6.30 0.41
C THR A 657 -6.18 5.99 -1.06
N ARG A 658 -5.13 6.56 -1.68
CA ARG A 658 -4.66 6.12 -3.01
C ARG A 658 -4.03 4.74 -2.97
N PHE A 659 -3.55 4.29 -1.82
CA PHE A 659 -2.92 2.98 -1.68
C PHE A 659 -3.89 1.93 -1.12
N LEU A 660 -3.68 0.68 -1.53
CA LEU A 660 -4.31 -0.49 -0.94
C LEU A 660 -3.49 -0.99 0.25
N PRO A 661 -4.08 -1.78 1.16
CA PRO A 661 -3.34 -2.42 2.26
C PRO A 661 -2.15 -3.28 1.83
N LEU A 662 -2.15 -3.79 0.59
CA LEU A 662 -1.03 -4.55 0.03
C LEU A 662 0.21 -3.69 -0.27
N HIS A 663 0.05 -2.38 -0.50
CA HIS A 663 1.18 -1.48 -0.78
C HIS A 663 1.91 -1.05 0.49
N SER A 664 1.29 -1.19 1.66
CA SER A 664 1.96 -1.04 2.96
C SER A 664 2.68 -2.31 3.42
N ASN A 665 2.72 -3.37 2.59
CA ASN A 665 3.46 -4.58 2.91
C ASN A 665 4.98 -4.26 2.95
N PRO A 666 5.68 -4.55 4.07
CA PRO A 666 7.10 -4.22 4.20
C PRO A 666 8.00 -4.85 3.13
N HIS A 667 7.70 -6.07 2.67
CA HIS A 667 8.48 -6.71 1.59
C HIS A 667 8.22 -6.08 0.23
N TYR A 668 6.98 -5.71 -0.08
CA TYR A 668 6.65 -4.96 -1.30
C TYR A 668 7.43 -3.64 -1.32
N LEU A 669 7.37 -2.89 -0.22
CA LEU A 669 8.07 -1.62 -0.07
C LEU A 669 9.60 -1.81 -0.17
N TYR A 670 10.15 -2.78 0.55
CA TYR A 670 11.59 -3.08 0.54
C TYR A 670 12.14 -3.34 -0.86
N LEU A 671 11.35 -3.99 -1.73
CA LEU A 671 11.72 -4.25 -3.13
C LEU A 671 11.48 -3.07 -4.06
N ARG A 672 10.36 -2.33 -3.90
CA ARG A 672 9.95 -1.26 -4.83
C ARG A 672 10.70 0.05 -4.61
N VAL A 673 10.90 0.43 -3.36
CA VAL A 673 11.36 1.75 -2.96
C VAL A 673 12.76 2.12 -3.49
N PRO A 674 13.75 1.22 -3.59
CA PRO A 674 15.05 1.53 -4.20
C PRO A 674 14.95 1.94 -5.67
N GLU A 675 14.10 1.26 -6.46
CA GLU A 675 13.87 1.63 -7.87
C GLU A 675 13.22 3.01 -8.00
N VAL A 676 12.30 3.35 -7.10
CA VAL A 676 11.65 4.65 -7.08
C VAL A 676 12.62 5.76 -6.68
N ALA A 677 13.43 5.52 -5.64
CA ALA A 677 14.43 6.47 -5.16
C ALA A 677 15.52 6.76 -6.22
N PHE A 678 15.84 5.80 -7.10
CA PHE A 678 16.74 6.01 -8.24
C PHE A 678 16.25 7.12 -9.19
N ASN A 679 14.94 7.34 -9.26
CA ASN A 679 14.33 8.34 -10.12
C ASN A 679 14.31 9.75 -9.50
N THR A 680 14.84 9.98 -8.29
CA THR A 680 14.77 11.27 -7.58
C THR A 680 15.33 12.47 -8.35
N LEU A 681 16.43 12.27 -9.08
CA LEU A 681 17.03 13.31 -9.93
C LEU A 681 16.45 13.34 -11.34
N LYS A 682 15.65 12.32 -11.69
CA LYS A 682 15.00 12.20 -13.00
C LYS A 682 13.61 12.82 -12.98
N ASN A 683 13.10 13.12 -14.17
CA ASN A 683 11.70 13.47 -14.38
C ASN A 683 11.04 12.34 -15.18
N PRO A 684 10.71 11.21 -14.54
CA PRO A 684 10.20 10.05 -15.28
C PRO A 684 8.92 10.43 -16.03
N LEU A 685 8.77 9.85 -17.22
CA LEU A 685 7.60 10.10 -18.06
C LEU A 685 6.33 9.56 -17.41
N PRO A 686 5.15 10.12 -17.73
CA PRO A 686 3.87 9.59 -17.23
C PRO A 686 3.64 8.11 -17.54
N SER A 687 4.28 7.59 -18.59
CA SER A 687 4.20 6.19 -18.99
C SER A 687 5.22 5.26 -18.30
N HIS A 688 6.15 5.81 -17.52
CA HIS A 688 7.17 5.03 -16.82
C HIS A 688 6.52 3.92 -15.98
N GLN A 689 7.06 2.70 -16.11
CA GLN A 689 6.66 1.52 -15.36
C GLN A 689 7.83 1.03 -14.52
N CYS A 690 7.54 0.69 -13.26
CA CYS A 690 8.53 0.04 -12.41
C CYS A 690 8.62 -1.46 -12.73
N HIS A 691 9.81 -2.01 -12.55
CA HIS A 691 10.16 -3.41 -12.87
C HIS A 691 10.22 -4.29 -11.61
N THR A 692 10.38 -3.69 -10.43
CA THR A 692 10.43 -4.38 -9.14
C THR A 692 9.05 -4.54 -8.53
N ALA A 693 8.89 -5.52 -7.62
CA ALA A 693 7.64 -5.78 -6.90
C ALA A 693 6.39 -5.91 -7.82
N ARG A 694 6.55 -6.64 -8.94
CA ARG A 694 5.53 -6.93 -9.95
C ARG A 694 4.82 -8.26 -9.69
N ASN A 695 3.74 -8.52 -10.44
CA ASN A 695 2.90 -9.72 -10.35
C ASN A 695 2.22 -9.89 -8.98
N LEU A 696 1.82 -8.78 -8.37
CA LEU A 696 1.13 -8.81 -7.07
C LEU A 696 -0.34 -9.21 -7.21
N ARG A 697 -1.01 -8.72 -8.25
CA ARG A 697 -2.37 -9.09 -8.63
C ARG A 697 -2.40 -9.36 -10.13
N SER A 698 -3.10 -10.40 -10.52
CA SER A 698 -3.25 -10.78 -11.92
C SER A 698 -4.63 -11.39 -12.12
N SER A 699 -5.19 -11.23 -13.32
CA SER A 699 -6.38 -11.98 -13.71
C SER A 699 -6.02 -13.48 -13.84
N PRO A 700 -6.97 -14.40 -13.62
CA PRO A 700 -6.79 -15.84 -13.87
C PRO A 700 -6.24 -16.16 -15.28
N ILE A 701 -6.52 -15.28 -16.26
CA ILE A 701 -6.09 -15.42 -17.65
C ILE A 701 -4.73 -14.79 -17.95
N HIS A 702 -4.05 -14.21 -16.94
CA HIS A 702 -2.79 -13.47 -17.14
C HIS A 702 -1.72 -14.27 -17.88
N HIS A 703 -1.56 -15.56 -17.57
CA HIS A 703 -0.61 -16.42 -18.29
C HIS A 703 -1.00 -16.60 -19.76
N SER A 704 -2.28 -16.78 -20.04
CA SER A 704 -2.79 -16.87 -21.41
C SER A 704 -2.58 -15.57 -22.20
N LEU A 705 -2.74 -14.41 -21.56
CA LEU A 705 -2.47 -13.11 -22.18
C LEU A 705 -0.97 -12.89 -22.44
N ARG A 706 -0.12 -13.30 -21.49
CA ARG A 706 1.33 -13.28 -21.65
C ARG A 706 1.76 -14.15 -22.82
N ASP A 707 1.22 -15.36 -22.92
CA ASP A 707 1.55 -16.31 -23.98
C ASP A 707 1.02 -15.82 -25.35
N ALA A 708 -0.03 -14.98 -25.35
CA ALA A 708 -0.49 -14.24 -26.53
C ALA A 708 0.39 -13.00 -26.87
N GLY A 709 1.47 -12.75 -26.12
CA GLY A 709 2.43 -11.67 -26.38
C GLY A 709 2.12 -10.35 -25.66
N ALA A 710 1.31 -10.35 -24.60
CA ALA A 710 1.01 -9.14 -23.84
C ALA A 710 2.27 -8.50 -23.23
N VAL A 711 2.42 -7.18 -23.44
CA VAL A 711 3.36 -6.32 -22.71
C VAL A 711 2.60 -5.62 -21.59
N PHE A 712 3.04 -5.81 -20.34
CA PHE A 712 2.28 -5.43 -19.15
C PHE A 712 2.78 -4.15 -18.47
N ALA A 713 1.82 -3.32 -18.05
CA ALA A 713 1.99 -2.27 -17.03
C ALA A 713 1.39 -2.72 -15.69
N GLU A 714 1.69 -1.99 -14.63
CA GLU A 714 1.13 -2.21 -13.30
C GLU A 714 0.37 -1.00 -12.78
N ILE A 715 -0.87 -1.21 -12.34
CA ILE A 715 -1.67 -0.20 -11.63
C ILE A 715 -2.42 -0.88 -10.48
N MET A 716 -2.26 -0.37 -9.26
CA MET A 716 -2.88 -0.91 -8.03
C MET A 716 -2.56 -2.39 -7.79
N GLY A 717 -1.34 -2.80 -8.14
CA GLY A 717 -0.83 -4.16 -8.09
C GLY A 717 -1.24 -5.05 -9.28
N TYR A 718 -2.16 -4.61 -10.14
CA TYR A 718 -2.63 -5.41 -11.28
C TYR A 718 -1.71 -5.31 -12.49
N GLU A 719 -1.33 -6.48 -13.01
CA GLU A 719 -0.71 -6.62 -14.33
C GLU A 719 -1.76 -6.38 -15.43
N ARG A 720 -1.53 -5.38 -16.28
CA ARG A 720 -2.46 -4.93 -17.33
C ARG A 720 -1.79 -4.92 -18.70
N PRO A 721 -2.34 -5.60 -19.73
CA PRO A 721 -1.80 -5.54 -21.08
C PRO A 721 -1.89 -4.12 -21.67
N LEU A 722 -0.74 -3.51 -21.97
CA LEU A 722 -0.67 -2.23 -22.68
C LEU A 722 -0.93 -2.42 -24.17
N TRP A 723 -0.29 -3.43 -24.76
CA TRP A 723 -0.35 -3.82 -26.17
C TRP A 723 0.21 -5.24 -26.32
N TYR A 724 0.09 -5.83 -27.51
CA TYR A 724 0.48 -7.21 -27.79
C TYR A 724 1.58 -7.28 -28.85
N ASN A 725 2.73 -7.86 -28.47
CA ASN A 725 3.83 -8.17 -29.36
C ASN A 725 3.70 -9.59 -29.90
N THR A 726 3.09 -9.73 -31.07
CA THR A 726 2.93 -11.03 -31.76
C THR A 726 4.17 -11.43 -32.59
N THR A 727 5.11 -10.51 -32.79
CA THR A 727 6.36 -10.75 -33.54
C THR A 727 7.49 -11.31 -32.67
N SER A 728 7.43 -11.11 -31.35
CA SER A 728 8.27 -11.84 -30.41
C SER A 728 7.68 -13.23 -30.20
N HIS A 729 7.99 -14.17 -31.09
CA HIS A 729 7.96 -15.56 -30.67
C HIS A 729 8.90 -15.66 -29.46
N LEU A 730 8.36 -15.96 -28.29
CA LEU A 730 9.14 -16.19 -27.06
C LEU A 730 10.17 -17.33 -27.19
N ASP A 731 10.19 -18.00 -28.35
CA ASP A 731 11.02 -19.15 -28.71
C ASP A 731 11.87 -18.97 -29.99
N GLN A 732 12.03 -17.76 -30.56
CA GLN A 732 12.95 -17.57 -31.70
C GLN A 732 14.28 -16.92 -31.29
N ASP A 733 15.32 -17.75 -31.35
CA ASP A 733 16.73 -17.39 -31.32
C ASP A 733 17.08 -16.54 -32.56
N ILE A 734 17.17 -15.23 -32.38
CA ILE A 734 18.08 -14.42 -33.18
C ILE A 734 19.26 -14.15 -32.23
N ASP A 735 20.40 -14.79 -32.50
CA ASP A 735 21.65 -14.80 -31.70
C ASP A 735 21.66 -15.54 -30.35
N GLY A 736 20.72 -16.46 -30.10
CA GLY A 736 20.79 -17.35 -28.92
C GLY A 736 20.54 -16.66 -27.57
N GLN A 737 19.96 -15.46 -27.57
CA GLN A 737 19.49 -14.79 -26.36
C GLN A 737 17.97 -14.83 -26.28
N ARG A 738 17.42 -15.67 -25.38
CA ARG A 738 16.04 -15.53 -24.91
C ARG A 738 15.85 -14.09 -24.41
N LEU A 739 14.82 -13.39 -24.91
CA LEU A 739 14.41 -12.14 -24.29
C LEU A 739 14.12 -12.40 -22.80
N PRO A 740 14.76 -11.67 -21.86
CA PRO A 740 14.53 -11.88 -20.44
C PRO A 740 13.05 -11.71 -20.15
N ARG A 741 12.46 -12.55 -19.28
CA ARG A 741 11.06 -12.41 -18.83
C ARG A 741 10.71 -10.97 -18.42
N GLN A 742 11.69 -10.19 -17.99
CA GLN A 742 11.60 -8.78 -17.62
C GLN A 742 11.18 -7.84 -18.78
N SER A 743 11.48 -8.16 -20.04
CA SER A 743 11.16 -7.30 -21.20
C SER A 743 9.66 -7.22 -21.51
N LEU A 744 8.84 -8.11 -20.93
CA LEU A 744 7.38 -8.05 -21.03
C LEU A 744 6.75 -7.12 -19.97
N PHE A 745 7.55 -6.56 -19.06
CA PHE A 745 7.06 -5.76 -17.94
C PHE A 745 7.40 -4.27 -18.06
N SER A 746 7.97 -3.83 -19.20
CA SER A 746 8.16 -2.41 -19.49
C SER A 746 7.81 -2.07 -20.92
N GLY A 747 6.82 -1.17 -21.07
CA GLY A 747 6.66 -0.45 -22.32
C GLY A 747 7.82 0.53 -22.46
N GLU A 748 8.53 0.47 -23.58
CA GLU A 748 9.52 1.50 -23.94
C GLU A 748 8.81 2.59 -24.75
N ASP A 749 8.67 3.76 -24.14
CA ASP A 749 8.22 4.96 -24.83
C ASP A 749 9.42 5.78 -25.25
N GLN A 750 9.53 6.03 -26.54
CA GLN A 750 10.50 6.97 -27.09
C GLN A 750 9.93 8.40 -26.99
N LEU A 751 10.81 9.36 -26.70
CA LEU A 751 10.45 10.77 -26.60
C LEU A 751 10.37 11.47 -27.96
N ILE A 752 11.11 10.97 -28.94
CA ILE A 752 11.23 11.53 -30.28
C ILE A 752 10.75 10.51 -31.28
N GLY A 753 9.92 10.97 -32.21
CA GLY A 753 9.38 10.15 -33.26
C GLY A 753 8.41 9.10 -32.76
N LYS A 754 8.17 8.12 -33.63
CA LYS A 754 7.10 7.15 -33.49
C LYS A 754 7.48 6.08 -32.48
N PRO A 755 6.66 5.84 -31.44
CA PRO A 755 6.94 4.79 -30.48
C PRO A 755 6.99 3.41 -31.14
N LYS A 756 7.86 2.53 -30.62
CA LYS A 756 8.03 1.15 -31.12
C LYS A 756 6.73 0.36 -31.18
N TRP A 757 5.81 0.62 -30.25
CA TRP A 757 4.51 -0.05 -30.16
C TRP A 757 3.47 0.47 -31.18
N PHE A 758 3.68 1.62 -31.82
CA PHE A 758 2.69 2.25 -32.69
C PHE A 758 2.12 1.32 -33.79
N PRO A 759 2.94 0.63 -34.61
CA PRO A 759 2.39 -0.21 -35.69
C PRO A 759 1.57 -1.40 -35.16
N LEU A 760 1.83 -1.84 -33.92
CA LEU A 760 1.10 -2.94 -33.29
C LEU A 760 -0.21 -2.44 -32.70
N VAL A 761 -0.17 -1.32 -31.96
CA VAL A 761 -1.36 -0.66 -31.42
C VAL A 761 -2.28 -0.18 -32.55
N SER A 762 -1.75 0.25 -33.69
CA SER A 762 -2.54 0.59 -34.88
C SER A 762 -3.40 -0.60 -35.34
N LYS A 763 -2.86 -1.81 -35.33
CA LYS A 763 -3.59 -3.04 -35.73
C LYS A 763 -4.64 -3.42 -34.71
N GLU A 764 -4.34 -3.29 -33.41
CA GLU A 764 -5.30 -3.48 -32.33
C GLU A 764 -6.47 -2.48 -32.45
N TYR A 765 -6.15 -1.21 -32.64
CA TYR A 765 -7.11 -0.14 -32.87
C TYR A 765 -8.02 -0.44 -34.07
N SER A 766 -7.44 -0.76 -35.24
CA SER A 766 -8.23 -1.07 -36.45
C SER A 766 -9.11 -2.29 -36.23
N THR A 767 -8.62 -3.30 -35.48
CA THR A 767 -9.42 -4.48 -35.14
C THR A 767 -10.65 -4.12 -34.31
N CYS A 768 -10.51 -3.22 -33.33
CA CYS A 768 -11.67 -2.72 -32.57
C CYS A 768 -12.65 -1.90 -33.41
N ARG A 769 -12.18 -1.19 -34.44
CA ARG A 769 -13.06 -0.39 -35.33
C ARG A 769 -13.76 -1.24 -36.39
N GLU A 770 -13.10 -2.28 -36.90
CA GLU A 770 -13.53 -3.00 -38.11
C GLU A 770 -13.98 -4.44 -37.84
N ARG A 771 -13.60 -5.04 -36.71
CA ARG A 771 -13.85 -6.45 -36.38
C ARG A 771 -14.23 -6.62 -34.90
N VAL A 772 -13.51 -7.44 -34.15
CA VAL A 772 -13.72 -7.63 -32.71
C VAL A 772 -12.38 -7.72 -31.98
N GLY A 773 -12.20 -6.85 -30.99
CA GLY A 773 -11.12 -6.86 -30.02
C GLY A 773 -11.58 -7.39 -28.67
N LEU A 774 -10.67 -7.99 -27.91
CA LEU A 774 -10.86 -8.34 -26.50
C LEU A 774 -9.83 -7.59 -25.65
N ILE A 775 -10.32 -6.85 -24.66
CA ILE A 775 -9.48 -6.07 -23.75
C ILE A 775 -9.68 -6.59 -22.32
N ASP A 776 -8.59 -6.93 -21.63
CA ASP A 776 -8.63 -7.26 -20.21
C ASP A 776 -8.80 -5.97 -19.38
N MET A 777 -9.97 -5.85 -18.75
CA MET A 777 -10.39 -4.74 -17.92
C MET A 777 -10.53 -5.16 -16.45
N THR A 778 -9.94 -6.30 -16.06
CA THR A 778 -10.03 -6.88 -14.71
C THR A 778 -9.59 -5.92 -13.62
N SER A 779 -8.73 -4.95 -13.91
CA SER A 779 -8.24 -4.00 -12.90
C SER A 779 -9.25 -2.96 -12.41
N PHE A 780 -10.42 -2.78 -13.05
CA PHE A 780 -11.42 -1.81 -12.57
C PHE A 780 -11.89 -2.14 -11.15
N SER A 781 -12.19 -1.12 -10.34
CA SER A 781 -12.75 -1.31 -9.00
C SER A 781 -14.22 -1.70 -9.11
N LYS A 782 -14.65 -2.69 -8.32
CA LYS A 782 -15.98 -3.30 -8.42
C LYS A 782 -16.58 -3.49 -7.03
N PHE A 783 -17.84 -3.07 -6.86
CA PHE A 783 -18.54 -3.20 -5.58
C PHE A 783 -19.95 -3.74 -5.78
N ASP A 784 -20.37 -4.59 -4.86
CA ASP A 784 -21.78 -4.92 -4.68
C ASP A 784 -22.31 -4.09 -3.49
N ILE A 785 -23.42 -3.37 -3.69
CA ILE A 785 -24.07 -2.58 -2.64
C ILE A 785 -25.53 -2.98 -2.50
N GLN A 786 -25.93 -3.35 -1.29
CA GLN A 786 -27.27 -3.86 -0.97
C GLN A 786 -27.84 -3.20 0.28
N GLY A 787 -29.16 -3.18 0.42
CA GLY A 787 -29.84 -2.71 1.64
C GLY A 787 -31.06 -1.85 1.35
N ALA A 788 -31.93 -1.71 2.35
CA ALA A 788 -33.21 -0.99 2.21
C ALA A 788 -33.01 0.45 1.70
N ASP A 789 -31.93 1.11 2.15
CA ASP A 789 -31.67 2.52 1.88
C ASP A 789 -30.68 2.76 0.72
N VAL A 790 -30.37 1.74 -0.09
CA VAL A 790 -29.38 1.88 -1.17
C VAL A 790 -29.79 2.91 -2.22
N VAL A 791 -31.08 2.99 -2.56
CA VAL A 791 -31.59 3.94 -3.55
C VAL A 791 -31.53 5.38 -3.00
N PRO A 792 -32.08 5.71 -1.82
CA PRO A 792 -31.88 7.02 -1.19
C PRO A 792 -30.42 7.43 -1.08
N LEU A 793 -29.54 6.53 -0.65
CA LEU A 793 -28.11 6.80 -0.51
C LEU A 793 -27.46 7.16 -1.85
N LEU A 794 -27.62 6.31 -2.87
CA LEU A 794 -27.01 6.53 -4.17
C LEU A 794 -27.62 7.74 -4.91
N GLN A 795 -28.91 8.02 -4.70
CA GLN A 795 -29.54 9.24 -5.24
C GLN A 795 -28.90 10.51 -4.67
N ARG A 796 -28.45 10.51 -3.42
CA ARG A 796 -27.81 11.68 -2.81
C ARG A 796 -26.32 11.77 -3.12
N LEU A 797 -25.65 10.64 -3.34
CA LEU A 797 -24.22 10.60 -3.67
C LEU A 797 -23.93 10.90 -5.15
N CYS A 798 -24.80 10.46 -6.06
CA CYS A 798 -24.57 10.61 -7.50
C CYS A 798 -25.29 11.84 -8.04
N SER A 799 -24.75 12.50 -9.05
CA SER A 799 -25.45 13.60 -9.74
C SER A 799 -26.56 13.15 -10.69
N GLY A 800 -26.48 11.96 -11.27
CA GLY A 800 -27.49 11.43 -12.20
C GLY A 800 -28.59 10.65 -11.47
N ASN A 801 -29.76 10.50 -12.10
CA ASN A 801 -30.85 9.70 -11.55
C ASN A 801 -30.50 8.20 -11.58
N ILE A 802 -30.40 7.58 -10.40
CA ILE A 802 -30.07 6.15 -10.26
C ILE A 802 -31.30 5.27 -10.06
N ASP A 803 -32.47 5.86 -9.73
CA ASP A 803 -33.72 5.14 -9.53
C ASP A 803 -34.39 4.81 -10.88
N CYS A 804 -33.75 3.89 -11.60
CA CYS A 804 -34.11 3.45 -12.94
C CYS A 804 -34.63 1.99 -12.93
N PRO A 805 -35.32 1.49 -13.97
CA PRO A 805 -35.78 0.10 -13.98
C PRO A 805 -34.66 -0.92 -13.73
N ILE A 806 -34.98 -2.03 -13.06
CA ILE A 806 -34.03 -3.15 -12.86
C ILE A 806 -33.51 -3.64 -14.22
N GLY A 807 -32.20 -3.91 -14.31
CA GLY A 807 -31.53 -4.23 -15.56
C GLY A 807 -31.03 -2.99 -16.32
N THR A 808 -31.12 -1.79 -15.72
CA THR A 808 -30.56 -0.56 -16.29
C THR A 808 -29.22 -0.23 -15.65
N THR A 809 -28.30 0.28 -16.46
CA THR A 809 -27.00 0.77 -16.06
C THR A 809 -26.91 2.28 -16.26
N VAL A 810 -26.45 3.01 -15.25
CA VAL A 810 -26.30 4.48 -15.30
C VAL A 810 -24.84 4.84 -15.16
N TYR A 811 -24.30 5.61 -16.10
CA TYR A 811 -23.03 6.29 -15.91
C TYR A 811 -23.28 7.66 -15.28
N THR A 812 -22.65 7.91 -14.13
CA THR A 812 -22.83 9.14 -13.34
C THR A 812 -21.53 9.52 -12.63
N GLY A 813 -21.46 10.74 -12.11
CA GLY A 813 -20.42 11.14 -11.16
C GLY A 813 -20.93 11.19 -9.72
N MET A 814 -20.01 11.09 -8.77
CA MET A 814 -20.18 11.56 -7.40
C MET A 814 -19.35 12.83 -7.22
N GLN A 815 -19.94 13.87 -6.63
CA GLN A 815 -19.31 15.19 -6.50
C GLN A 815 -18.96 15.52 -5.05
N ASN A 816 -17.98 16.42 -4.89
CA ASN A 816 -17.70 17.09 -3.62
C ASN A 816 -18.57 18.36 -3.48
N ASP A 817 -18.50 19.02 -2.33
CA ASP A 817 -19.30 20.22 -2.06
C ASP A 817 -19.01 21.39 -3.02
N HIS A 818 -17.85 21.38 -3.67
CA HIS A 818 -17.46 22.36 -4.70
C HIS A 818 -17.92 21.97 -6.12
N GLY A 819 -18.67 20.87 -6.27
CA GLY A 819 -19.17 20.36 -7.55
C GLY A 819 -18.13 19.58 -8.38
N GLY A 820 -16.92 19.38 -7.88
CA GLY A 820 -15.87 18.63 -8.56
C GLY A 820 -16.02 17.11 -8.40
N TYR A 821 -15.45 16.33 -9.33
CA TYR A 821 -15.60 14.87 -9.32
C TYR A 821 -14.76 14.19 -8.24
N VAL A 822 -15.43 13.59 -7.24
CA VAL A 822 -14.81 12.58 -6.37
C VAL A 822 -14.48 11.33 -7.18
N THR A 823 -15.42 10.88 -8.01
CA THR A 823 -15.23 9.83 -9.01
C THR A 823 -16.27 9.90 -10.11
N ASP A 824 -15.97 9.36 -11.28
CA ASP A 824 -16.98 8.87 -12.23
C ASP A 824 -17.14 7.36 -12.09
N LEU A 825 -18.35 6.84 -12.32
CA LEU A 825 -18.64 5.42 -12.15
C LEU A 825 -19.87 4.99 -12.93
N THR A 826 -20.06 3.68 -12.98
CA THR A 826 -21.21 3.03 -13.59
C THR A 826 -21.97 2.22 -12.54
N LEU A 827 -23.28 2.39 -12.46
CA LEU A 827 -24.18 1.72 -11.52
C LEU A 827 -25.16 0.84 -12.30
N SER A 828 -25.13 -0.46 -12.08
CA SER A 828 -26.11 -1.39 -12.66
C SER A 828 -27.13 -1.80 -11.61
N ARG A 829 -28.41 -1.49 -11.82
CA ARG A 829 -29.48 -1.90 -10.91
C ARG A 829 -29.80 -3.38 -11.12
N MET A 830 -29.35 -4.23 -10.20
CA MET A 830 -29.53 -5.69 -10.26
C MET A 830 -30.84 -6.13 -9.60
N GLY A 831 -31.35 -5.35 -8.66
CA GLY A 831 -32.61 -5.62 -7.98
C GLY A 831 -33.20 -4.35 -7.36
N LEU A 832 -34.29 -4.51 -6.59
CA LEU A 832 -34.94 -3.38 -5.92
C LEU A 832 -33.99 -2.62 -4.99
N HIS A 833 -33.20 -3.40 -4.23
CA HIS A 833 -32.25 -2.95 -3.20
C HIS A 833 -30.83 -3.46 -3.45
N TYR A 834 -30.43 -3.61 -4.72
CA TYR A 834 -29.13 -4.16 -5.08
C TYR A 834 -28.56 -3.51 -6.35
N TYR A 835 -27.36 -2.93 -6.22
CA TYR A 835 -26.59 -2.37 -7.32
C TYR A 835 -25.19 -2.96 -7.41
N PHE A 836 -24.69 -3.07 -8.64
CA PHE A 836 -23.29 -3.34 -8.94
C PHE A 836 -22.61 -2.07 -9.44
N ILE A 837 -21.51 -1.69 -8.79
CA ILE A 837 -20.76 -0.47 -9.02
C ILE A 837 -19.45 -0.82 -9.71
N VAL A 838 -19.12 -0.09 -10.78
CA VAL A 838 -17.82 -0.16 -11.45
C VAL A 838 -17.20 1.23 -11.54
N ALA A 839 -15.97 1.36 -11.06
CA ALA A 839 -15.24 2.63 -10.97
C ALA A 839 -13.79 2.46 -11.44
N PRO A 840 -13.07 3.56 -11.75
CA PRO A 840 -11.66 3.52 -12.14
C PRO A 840 -10.79 2.73 -11.15
N THR A 841 -9.78 2.00 -11.66
CA THR A 841 -8.88 1.14 -10.86
C THR A 841 -8.34 1.79 -9.59
N ILE A 842 -8.02 3.09 -9.65
CA ILE A 842 -7.40 3.85 -8.55
C ILE A 842 -8.38 4.35 -7.49
N GLN A 843 -9.67 4.00 -7.60
CA GLN A 843 -10.75 4.44 -6.70
C GLN A 843 -11.13 3.41 -5.64
N GLN A 844 -10.51 2.23 -5.63
CA GLN A 844 -10.95 1.08 -4.83
C GLN A 844 -11.13 1.43 -3.33
N VAL A 845 -10.16 2.10 -2.70
CA VAL A 845 -10.27 2.47 -1.28
C VAL A 845 -11.11 3.73 -1.10
N ARG A 846 -10.85 4.78 -1.88
CA ARG A 846 -11.56 6.07 -1.79
C ARG A 846 -13.07 5.95 -1.93
N LEU A 847 -13.53 5.26 -2.95
CA LEU A 847 -14.96 5.10 -3.21
C LEU A 847 -15.64 4.35 -2.05
N ALA A 848 -14.99 3.30 -1.55
CA ALA A 848 -15.53 2.54 -0.43
C ALA A 848 -15.64 3.41 0.84
N LEU A 849 -14.63 4.22 1.12
CA LEU A 849 -14.64 5.14 2.26
C LEU A 849 -15.67 6.24 2.10
N TRP A 850 -15.80 6.82 0.90
CA TRP A 850 -16.79 7.85 0.60
C TRP A 850 -18.22 7.36 0.83
N ILE A 851 -18.56 6.19 0.28
CA ILE A 851 -19.89 5.59 0.45
C ILE A 851 -20.14 5.25 1.93
N LYS A 852 -19.17 4.63 2.61
CA LYS A 852 -19.31 4.26 4.03
C LYS A 852 -19.45 5.47 4.95
N HIS A 853 -18.68 6.52 4.68
CA HIS A 853 -18.76 7.77 5.43
C HIS A 853 -20.19 8.33 5.39
N TRP A 854 -20.72 8.58 4.19
CA TRP A 854 -22.06 9.15 4.05
C TRP A 854 -23.19 8.21 4.46
N ALA A 855 -23.03 6.90 4.27
CA ALA A 855 -23.97 5.92 4.81
C ALA A 855 -24.08 6.02 6.34
N ASN A 856 -22.95 6.17 7.04
CA ASN A 856 -22.92 6.32 8.49
C ASN A 856 -23.45 7.69 8.94
N GLU A 857 -22.99 8.78 8.30
CA GLU A 857 -23.44 10.15 8.61
C GLU A 857 -24.95 10.31 8.46
N TRP A 858 -25.53 9.69 7.42
CA TRP A 858 -26.98 9.72 7.18
C TRP A 858 -27.74 8.55 7.82
N LYS A 859 -27.07 7.70 8.61
CA LYS A 859 -27.65 6.55 9.32
C LYS A 859 -28.45 5.60 8.41
N MET A 860 -27.91 5.33 7.22
CA MET A 860 -28.54 4.51 6.17
C MET A 860 -28.18 3.03 6.33
N ASN A 861 -29.16 2.15 6.21
CA ASN A 861 -28.96 0.71 6.26
C ASN A 861 -28.52 0.16 4.89
N VAL A 862 -27.20 0.15 4.68
CA VAL A 862 -26.57 -0.41 3.48
C VAL A 862 -25.37 -1.29 3.84
N GLN A 863 -25.12 -2.28 3.00
CA GLN A 863 -23.93 -3.12 3.02
C GLN A 863 -23.18 -2.95 1.71
N LEU A 864 -21.91 -2.57 1.81
CA LEU A 864 -21.01 -2.41 0.68
C LEU A 864 -19.93 -3.50 0.74
N GLN A 865 -19.82 -4.29 -0.32
CA GLN A 865 -18.81 -5.32 -0.49
C GLN A 865 -17.89 -4.97 -1.65
N ASP A 866 -16.58 -4.94 -1.39
CA ASP A 866 -15.57 -4.88 -2.45
C ASP A 866 -15.42 -6.25 -3.12
N VAL A 867 -15.89 -6.35 -4.36
CA VAL A 867 -15.83 -7.56 -5.18
C VAL A 867 -14.82 -7.42 -6.32
N THR A 868 -13.90 -6.45 -6.23
CA THR A 868 -12.88 -6.16 -7.26
C THR A 868 -12.09 -7.40 -7.64
N ASN A 869 -11.72 -8.22 -6.65
CA ASN A 869 -10.92 -9.44 -6.83
C ASN A 869 -11.75 -10.68 -7.19
N ALA A 870 -13.09 -10.60 -7.18
CA ALA A 870 -13.95 -11.76 -7.44
C ALA A 870 -14.17 -12.01 -8.94
N PHE A 871 -14.00 -10.97 -9.76
CA PHE A 871 -14.34 -10.98 -11.18
C PHE A 871 -13.16 -10.65 -12.09
N THR A 872 -12.98 -11.48 -13.10
CA THR A 872 -12.26 -11.15 -14.33
C THR A 872 -13.19 -10.32 -15.20
N ALA A 873 -12.72 -9.19 -15.72
CA ALA A 873 -13.55 -8.32 -16.55
C ALA A 873 -12.99 -8.22 -17.97
N LEU A 874 -13.80 -8.57 -18.97
CA LEU A 874 -13.40 -8.57 -20.38
C LEU A 874 -14.30 -7.61 -21.17
N ASP A 875 -13.71 -6.70 -21.93
CA ASP A 875 -14.42 -5.84 -22.90
C ASP A 875 -14.35 -6.51 -24.27
N ILE A 876 -15.51 -6.92 -24.81
CA ILE A 876 -15.63 -7.49 -26.16
C ILE A 876 -16.18 -6.42 -27.07
N VAL A 877 -15.34 -5.93 -27.97
CA VAL A 877 -15.56 -4.63 -28.58
C VAL A 877 -15.31 -4.60 -30.09
N GLY A 878 -16.15 -3.89 -30.82
CA GLY A 878 -16.10 -3.72 -32.27
C GLY A 878 -17.36 -4.25 -32.96
N PRO A 879 -17.55 -3.96 -34.26
CA PRO A 879 -18.77 -4.30 -34.99
C PRO A 879 -19.07 -5.81 -35.02
N ALA A 880 -18.06 -6.67 -35.04
CA ALA A 880 -18.23 -8.13 -35.06
C ALA A 880 -18.50 -8.73 -33.66
N SER A 881 -18.44 -7.93 -32.59
CA SER A 881 -18.75 -8.37 -31.22
C SER A 881 -20.14 -8.98 -31.12
N ARG A 882 -21.13 -8.48 -31.89
CA ARG A 882 -22.50 -9.00 -31.89
C ARG A 882 -22.56 -10.44 -32.38
N ALA A 883 -21.84 -10.75 -33.46
CA ALA A 883 -21.82 -12.10 -34.03
C ALA A 883 -21.14 -13.07 -33.07
N LEU A 884 -19.97 -12.68 -32.53
CA LEU A 884 -19.26 -13.45 -31.52
C LEU A 884 -20.14 -13.72 -30.28
N MET A 885 -20.74 -12.67 -29.71
CA MET A 885 -21.59 -12.80 -28.53
C MET A 885 -22.85 -13.62 -28.82
N SER A 886 -23.45 -13.51 -29.99
CA SER A 886 -24.58 -14.36 -30.36
C SER A 886 -24.21 -15.83 -30.48
N GLU A 887 -23.02 -16.13 -31.01
CA GLU A 887 -22.51 -17.50 -31.12
C GLU A 887 -22.27 -18.14 -29.74
N VAL A 888 -21.52 -17.45 -28.87
CA VAL A 888 -21.18 -18.01 -27.55
C VAL A 888 -22.35 -18.03 -26.57
N THR A 889 -23.45 -17.31 -26.84
CA THR A 889 -24.61 -17.26 -25.94
C THR A 889 -25.84 -17.99 -26.47
N GLY A 890 -25.88 -18.28 -27.78
CA GLY A 890 -27.08 -18.78 -28.46
C GLY A 890 -28.26 -17.80 -28.46
N LYS A 891 -28.03 -16.51 -28.12
CA LYS A 891 -29.07 -15.48 -28.04
C LYS A 891 -28.81 -14.35 -29.03
N THR A 892 -29.87 -13.65 -29.44
CA THR A 892 -29.73 -12.47 -30.28
C THR A 892 -29.15 -11.31 -29.46
N MET A 893 -28.11 -10.67 -29.97
CA MET A 893 -27.46 -9.52 -29.34
C MET A 893 -27.83 -8.20 -30.05
N SER A 894 -29.09 -8.09 -30.51
CA SER A 894 -29.61 -6.92 -31.23
C SER A 894 -29.87 -5.75 -30.28
N SER A 895 -29.93 -4.51 -30.79
CA SER A 895 -30.23 -3.34 -29.96
C SER A 895 -31.62 -3.36 -29.32
N ASN A 896 -32.57 -4.10 -29.90
CA ASN A 896 -33.91 -4.28 -29.33
C ASN A 896 -33.88 -5.27 -28.17
N GLU A 897 -33.14 -6.36 -28.32
CA GLU A 897 -33.05 -7.37 -27.29
C GLU A 897 -32.07 -6.99 -26.19
N PHE A 898 -30.92 -6.38 -26.50
CA PHE A 898 -29.91 -5.95 -25.53
C PHE A 898 -29.52 -4.49 -25.80
N PRO A 899 -30.35 -3.51 -25.39
CA PRO A 899 -30.10 -2.11 -25.65
C PRO A 899 -28.83 -1.60 -24.94
N SER A 900 -28.29 -0.48 -25.41
CA SER A 900 -27.17 0.20 -24.75
C SER A 900 -27.52 0.52 -23.29
N PHE A 901 -26.54 0.40 -22.40
CA PHE A 901 -26.71 0.57 -20.95
C PHE A 901 -27.69 -0.42 -20.30
N ALA A 902 -28.00 -1.55 -20.95
CA ALA A 902 -28.65 -2.66 -20.26
C ALA A 902 -27.64 -3.51 -19.47
N PHE A 903 -28.13 -4.10 -18.40
CA PHE A 903 -27.48 -5.10 -17.56
C PHE A 903 -28.27 -6.41 -17.63
N ARG A 904 -27.55 -7.53 -17.79
CA ARG A 904 -28.14 -8.88 -17.74
C ARG A 904 -27.20 -9.87 -17.10
N GLU A 905 -27.78 -10.84 -16.40
CA GLU A 905 -27.09 -12.08 -16.06
C GLU A 905 -27.42 -13.14 -17.11
N MET A 906 -26.40 -13.74 -17.70
CA MET A 906 -26.57 -14.72 -18.78
C MET A 906 -25.45 -15.74 -18.85
N HIS A 907 -25.69 -16.84 -19.55
CA HIS A 907 -24.67 -17.85 -19.82
C HIS A 907 -23.80 -17.43 -21.01
N ILE A 908 -22.50 -17.62 -20.90
CA ILE A 908 -21.51 -17.44 -21.96
C ILE A 908 -20.76 -18.76 -22.09
N GLY A 909 -20.91 -19.42 -23.23
CA GLY A 909 -20.38 -20.75 -23.43
C GLY A 909 -20.99 -21.75 -22.44
N LEU A 910 -20.12 -22.42 -21.68
CA LEU A 910 -20.50 -23.41 -20.68
C LEU A 910 -20.72 -22.82 -19.27
N ALA A 911 -20.44 -21.52 -19.08
CA ALA A 911 -20.44 -20.90 -17.77
C ALA A 911 -21.55 -19.86 -17.62
N GLY A 912 -22.06 -19.72 -16.39
CA GLY A 912 -22.96 -18.64 -16.00
C GLY A 912 -23.73 -18.95 -14.71
N PRO A 913 -24.45 -17.97 -14.14
CA PRO A 913 -24.69 -16.63 -14.70
C PRO A 913 -23.45 -15.71 -14.68
N ILE A 914 -23.19 -15.04 -15.80
CA ILE A 914 -22.16 -14.00 -15.97
C ILE A 914 -22.86 -12.65 -16.07
N ARG A 915 -22.33 -11.64 -15.37
CA ARG A 915 -22.83 -10.27 -15.42
C ARG A 915 -22.35 -9.61 -16.70
N VAL A 916 -23.28 -9.18 -17.55
CA VAL A 916 -23.00 -8.59 -18.86
C VAL A 916 -23.64 -7.20 -18.93
N ILE A 917 -22.84 -6.21 -19.35
CA ILE A 917 -23.25 -4.81 -19.47
C ILE A 917 -23.03 -4.34 -20.90
N SER A 918 -24.04 -3.74 -21.53
CA SER A 918 -23.95 -3.15 -22.88
C SER A 918 -23.35 -1.75 -22.83
N VAL A 919 -22.10 -1.68 -22.37
CA VAL A 919 -21.27 -0.47 -22.29
C VAL A 919 -19.84 -0.87 -22.65
N THR A 920 -19.15 -0.03 -23.43
CA THR A 920 -17.72 -0.16 -23.68
C THR A 920 -17.01 1.12 -23.26
N HIS A 921 -15.74 1.01 -22.85
CA HIS A 921 -14.96 2.17 -22.41
C HIS A 921 -14.34 2.97 -23.57
N CYS A 922 -14.63 2.58 -24.81
CA CYS A 922 -14.05 3.16 -26.02
C CYS A 922 -15.07 3.69 -27.03
N GLY A 923 -16.37 3.54 -26.75
CA GLY A 923 -17.46 4.08 -27.58
C GLY A 923 -17.73 3.29 -28.86
N GLU A 924 -17.25 2.05 -28.94
CA GLU A 924 -17.61 1.08 -29.97
C GLU A 924 -18.71 0.13 -29.48
N LEU A 925 -19.37 -0.56 -30.42
CA LEU A 925 -20.32 -1.62 -30.10
C LEU A 925 -19.62 -2.72 -29.29
N GLY A 926 -20.24 -3.19 -28.22
CA GLY A 926 -19.66 -4.25 -27.42
C GLY A 926 -20.32 -4.43 -26.07
N TRP A 927 -19.74 -5.34 -25.29
CA TRP A 927 -20.20 -5.67 -23.95
C TRP A 927 -19.04 -5.88 -23.00
N MET A 928 -19.23 -5.42 -21.77
CA MET A 928 -18.38 -5.75 -20.63
C MET A 928 -18.91 -6.99 -19.93
N LEU A 929 -18.07 -8.01 -19.82
CA LEU A 929 -18.37 -9.26 -19.12
C LEU A 929 -17.63 -9.27 -17.78
N TYR A 930 -18.34 -9.47 -16.68
CA TYR A 930 -17.76 -9.67 -15.36
C TYR A 930 -17.95 -11.14 -14.96
N ILE A 931 -16.86 -11.89 -15.09
CA ILE A 931 -16.82 -13.34 -15.03
C ILE A 931 -16.24 -13.76 -13.69
N PRO A 932 -16.93 -14.60 -12.89
CA PRO A 932 -16.35 -15.17 -11.68
C PRO A 932 -15.01 -15.86 -11.97
N ASN A 933 -14.00 -15.61 -11.15
CA ASN A 933 -12.63 -16.07 -11.44
C ASN A 933 -12.50 -17.59 -11.62
N GLU A 934 -13.33 -18.39 -10.95
CA GLU A 934 -13.32 -19.86 -11.06
C GLU A 934 -13.58 -20.38 -12.47
N VAL A 935 -14.34 -19.63 -13.29
CA VAL A 935 -14.70 -20.02 -14.67
C VAL A 935 -14.06 -19.12 -15.73
N ALA A 936 -13.29 -18.11 -15.32
CA ALA A 936 -12.75 -17.08 -16.20
C ALA A 936 -11.88 -17.64 -17.34
N GLN A 937 -11.01 -18.61 -17.04
CA GLN A 937 -10.16 -19.24 -18.05
C GLN A 937 -10.99 -19.97 -19.12
N ASN A 938 -12.02 -20.72 -18.71
CA ASN A 938 -12.87 -21.45 -19.65
C ASN A 938 -13.69 -20.49 -20.54
N VAL A 939 -14.25 -19.44 -19.97
CA VAL A 939 -14.99 -18.43 -20.74
C VAL A 939 -14.08 -17.73 -21.75
N TYR A 940 -12.86 -17.37 -21.32
CA TYR A 940 -11.86 -16.76 -22.19
C TYR A 940 -11.45 -17.66 -23.36
N GLU A 941 -11.22 -18.95 -23.12
CA GLU A 941 -10.90 -19.93 -24.18
C GLU A 941 -12.04 -20.04 -25.20
N GLN A 942 -13.29 -20.13 -24.74
CA GLN A 942 -14.45 -20.19 -25.64
C GLN A 942 -14.64 -18.91 -26.47
N LEU A 943 -14.38 -17.74 -25.88
CA LEU A 943 -14.41 -16.48 -26.59
C LEU A 943 -13.34 -16.40 -27.69
N ILE A 944 -12.14 -16.94 -27.43
CA ILE A 944 -11.07 -16.98 -28.43
C ILE A 944 -11.42 -17.95 -29.56
N GLU A 945 -11.88 -19.15 -29.21
CA GLU A 945 -12.20 -20.20 -30.18
C GLU A 945 -13.29 -19.71 -31.15
N ALA A 946 -14.42 -19.21 -30.63
CA ALA A 946 -15.47 -18.62 -31.45
C ALA A 946 -14.98 -17.34 -32.18
N GLY A 947 -14.18 -16.52 -31.49
CA GLY A 947 -13.62 -15.29 -32.04
C GLY A 947 -12.74 -15.48 -33.27
N GLY A 948 -12.09 -16.65 -33.42
CA GLY A 948 -11.28 -16.99 -34.58
C GLY A 948 -12.01 -16.83 -35.91
N LEU A 949 -13.32 -17.15 -35.94
CA LEU A 949 -14.17 -17.01 -37.13
C LEU A 949 -14.53 -15.56 -37.46
N HIS A 950 -14.45 -14.66 -36.47
CA HIS A 950 -14.86 -13.24 -36.57
C HIS A 950 -13.69 -12.27 -36.69
N GLY A 951 -12.48 -12.79 -36.94
CA GLY A 951 -11.27 -11.97 -37.08
C GLY A 951 -10.87 -11.27 -35.78
N PHE A 952 -10.99 -12.00 -34.67
CA PHE A 952 -10.65 -11.58 -33.31
C PHE A 952 -9.18 -11.19 -33.12
N ARG A 953 -8.92 -10.25 -32.21
CA ARG A 953 -7.58 -9.94 -31.70
C ARG A 953 -7.61 -9.52 -30.22
N HIS A 954 -6.56 -9.85 -29.48
CA HIS A 954 -6.28 -9.23 -28.19
C HIS A 954 -5.87 -7.77 -28.36
N CYS A 955 -6.48 -6.88 -27.59
CA CYS A 955 -6.21 -5.45 -27.62
C CYS A 955 -5.86 -4.96 -26.22
N GLY A 956 -4.90 -4.04 -26.12
CA GLY A 956 -4.40 -3.52 -24.86
C GLY A 956 -4.93 -2.13 -24.51
N TYR A 957 -4.49 -1.63 -23.35
CA TYR A 957 -4.86 -0.30 -22.86
C TYR A 957 -4.40 0.85 -23.76
N TYR A 958 -3.38 0.68 -24.59
CA TYR A 958 -2.99 1.68 -25.58
C TYR A 958 -4.02 1.79 -26.70
N ALA A 959 -4.50 0.68 -27.26
CA ALA A 959 -5.60 0.73 -28.23
C ALA A 959 -6.85 1.39 -27.62
N LEU A 960 -7.21 1.02 -26.39
CA LEU A 960 -8.29 1.66 -25.63
C LEU A 960 -8.11 3.18 -25.50
N ARG A 961 -6.91 3.65 -25.15
CA ARG A 961 -6.58 5.09 -25.03
C ARG A 961 -6.83 5.83 -26.35
N HIS A 962 -6.43 5.26 -27.48
CA HIS A 962 -6.57 5.89 -28.80
C HIS A 962 -8.04 5.83 -29.30
N LEU A 963 -8.78 4.77 -29.00
CA LEU A 963 -10.21 4.69 -29.34
C LEU A 963 -11.05 5.70 -28.54
N ARG A 964 -10.82 5.80 -27.22
CA ARG A 964 -11.56 6.68 -26.30
C ARG A 964 -11.24 8.15 -26.49
N ILE A 965 -10.03 8.48 -27.00
CA ILE A 965 -9.67 9.88 -27.24
C ILE A 965 -10.55 10.49 -28.34
N GLU A 966 -10.72 9.77 -29.45
CA GLU A 966 -11.52 10.21 -30.60
C GLU A 966 -13.02 10.35 -30.29
N LYS A 967 -13.54 9.60 -29.31
CA LYS A 967 -14.93 9.70 -28.85
C LYS A 967 -15.14 10.77 -27.77
N PHE A 968 -14.12 11.58 -27.48
CA PHE A 968 -14.17 12.62 -26.44
C PHE A 968 -14.51 12.08 -25.03
N TYR A 969 -14.16 10.83 -24.74
CA TYR A 969 -14.37 10.21 -23.42
C TYR A 969 -13.30 10.67 -22.43
N VAL A 970 -13.73 11.11 -21.25
CA VAL A 970 -12.86 11.53 -20.15
C VAL A 970 -12.37 10.31 -19.36
N TYR A 971 -11.24 10.47 -18.67
CA TYR A 971 -10.70 9.47 -17.75
C TYR A 971 -10.37 10.11 -16.41
N TRP A 972 -10.97 9.62 -15.31
CA TRP A 972 -10.70 10.16 -13.98
C TRP A 972 -9.25 9.91 -13.56
N GLY A 973 -8.65 10.91 -12.91
CA GLY A 973 -7.24 10.94 -12.55
C GLY A 973 -6.30 11.44 -13.66
N GLN A 974 -6.81 11.64 -14.89
CA GLN A 974 -6.09 12.28 -16.00
C GLN A 974 -6.84 13.51 -16.51
N ASP A 975 -8.08 13.33 -16.99
CA ASP A 975 -8.89 14.42 -17.57
C ASP A 975 -9.81 15.08 -16.53
N ILE A 976 -10.31 14.32 -15.55
CA ILE A 976 -11.21 14.82 -14.51
C ILE A 976 -10.72 14.40 -13.12
N GLY A 977 -11.07 15.20 -12.12
CA GLY A 977 -10.75 14.99 -10.70
C GLY A 977 -11.52 15.94 -9.79
N SER A 978 -11.10 16.04 -8.52
CA SER A 978 -11.79 16.82 -7.49
C SER A 978 -11.87 18.33 -7.79
N GLY A 979 -10.98 18.84 -8.64
CA GLY A 979 -10.96 20.25 -9.07
C GLY A 979 -11.65 20.53 -10.41
N THR A 980 -12.36 19.58 -11.02
CA THR A 980 -13.03 19.76 -12.33
C THR A 980 -14.51 19.43 -12.22
N THR A 981 -15.38 20.25 -12.80
CA THR A 981 -16.84 20.05 -12.70
C THR A 981 -17.45 19.46 -13.98
N PRO A 982 -18.64 18.81 -13.89
CA PRO A 982 -19.42 18.41 -15.06
C PRO A 982 -19.72 19.56 -16.02
N VAL A 983 -19.92 20.78 -15.52
CA VAL A 983 -20.26 21.95 -16.35
C VAL A 983 -19.05 22.38 -17.20
N GLU A 984 -17.87 22.49 -16.59
CA GLU A 984 -16.62 22.77 -17.32
C GLU A 984 -16.30 21.70 -18.37
N CYS A 985 -16.67 20.45 -18.08
CA CYS A 985 -16.46 19.31 -18.98
C CYS A 985 -17.48 19.22 -20.13
N GLY A 986 -18.49 20.09 -20.18
CA GLY A 986 -19.59 19.99 -21.15
C GLY A 986 -20.48 18.75 -20.92
N ARG A 987 -20.57 18.28 -19.67
CA ARG A 987 -21.28 17.07 -19.24
C ARG A 987 -22.44 17.35 -18.29
N ALA A 988 -22.90 18.60 -18.21
CA ALA A 988 -24.06 18.99 -17.41
C ALA A 988 -25.33 18.20 -17.76
N PHE A 989 -25.47 17.73 -19.01
CA PHE A 989 -26.59 16.86 -19.44
C PHE A 989 -26.64 15.49 -18.73
N ARG A 990 -25.57 15.09 -18.01
CA ARG A 990 -25.53 13.88 -17.17
C ARG A 990 -25.83 14.16 -15.69
N VAL A 991 -26.10 15.40 -15.34
CA VAL A 991 -26.49 15.83 -13.99
C VAL A 991 -28.00 16.05 -13.99
N ASP A 992 -28.67 15.42 -13.04
CA ASP A 992 -30.07 15.65 -12.76
C ASP A 992 -30.18 16.76 -11.71
N PHE A 993 -30.53 17.97 -12.14
CA PHE A 993 -30.64 19.14 -11.27
C PHE A 993 -31.97 19.18 -10.49
N ASP A 994 -32.94 18.32 -10.83
CA ASP A 994 -34.26 18.30 -10.19
C ASP A 994 -34.21 17.57 -8.84
N LYS A 995 -33.18 16.76 -8.59
CA LYS A 995 -32.97 16.02 -7.34
C LYS A 995 -31.94 16.69 -6.42
N GLU A 996 -31.91 16.26 -5.17
CA GLU A 996 -30.91 16.69 -4.18
C GLU A 996 -29.70 15.74 -4.17
N PHE A 997 -28.50 16.30 -4.28
CA PHE A 997 -27.23 15.56 -4.24
C PHE A 997 -26.06 16.46 -3.79
N ILE A 998 -24.96 15.85 -3.35
CA ILE A 998 -23.75 16.59 -2.92
C ILE A 998 -23.18 17.42 -4.08
N GLY A 999 -22.91 18.70 -3.84
CA GLY A 999 -22.35 19.61 -4.86
C GLY A 999 -23.37 20.25 -5.81
N LYS A 1000 -24.69 19.98 -5.66
CA LYS A 1000 -25.75 20.59 -6.48
C LYS A 1000 -25.67 22.11 -6.50
N GLU A 1001 -25.59 22.74 -5.33
CA GLU A 1001 -25.59 24.21 -5.20
C GLU A 1001 -24.40 24.85 -5.94
N ALA A 1002 -23.20 24.26 -5.81
CA ALA A 1002 -22.02 24.72 -6.52
C ALA A 1002 -22.18 24.62 -8.04
N LEU A 1003 -22.74 23.51 -8.54
CA LEU A 1003 -22.98 23.32 -9.97
C LEU A 1003 -24.06 24.25 -10.52
N GLN A 1004 -25.15 24.47 -9.76
CA GLN A 1004 -26.20 25.40 -10.15
C GLN A 1004 -25.67 26.83 -10.22
N SER A 1005 -24.90 27.24 -9.21
CA SER A 1005 -24.25 28.56 -9.21
C SER A 1005 -23.29 28.73 -10.38
N GLN A 1006 -22.58 27.66 -10.76
CA GLN A 1006 -21.70 27.68 -11.93
C GLN A 1006 -22.46 27.75 -13.26
N LEU A 1007 -23.64 27.13 -13.37
CA LEU A 1007 -24.51 27.30 -14.54
C LEU A 1007 -24.97 28.75 -14.70
N ASP A 1008 -25.36 29.38 -13.58
CA ASP A 1008 -25.86 30.76 -13.59
C ASP A 1008 -24.76 31.78 -13.91
N ARG A 1009 -23.54 31.57 -13.40
CA ARG A 1009 -22.38 32.47 -13.60
C ARG A 1009 -21.61 32.20 -14.90
N GLY A 1010 -21.73 31.00 -15.45
CA GLY A 1010 -20.87 30.51 -16.54
C GLY A 1010 -19.54 29.93 -16.05
N VAL A 1011 -18.74 29.43 -17.00
CA VAL A 1011 -17.43 28.79 -16.74
C VAL A 1011 -16.27 29.66 -17.20
N ASN A 1012 -15.18 29.66 -16.43
CA ASN A 1012 -13.94 30.38 -16.76
C ASN A 1012 -12.99 29.56 -17.64
N ARG A 1013 -13.24 28.25 -17.77
CA ARG A 1013 -12.49 27.30 -18.61
C ARG A 1013 -13.41 26.20 -19.09
N ARG A 1014 -13.09 25.57 -20.22
CA ARG A 1014 -13.87 24.48 -20.80
C ARG A 1014 -13.00 23.33 -21.27
N PHE A 1015 -13.45 22.10 -21.06
CA PHE A 1015 -12.79 20.93 -21.62
C PHE A 1015 -13.01 20.86 -23.14
N VAL A 1016 -11.93 20.83 -23.91
CA VAL A 1016 -11.93 20.85 -25.38
C VAL A 1016 -10.99 19.79 -25.96
N GLN A 1017 -11.17 19.53 -27.26
CA GLN A 1017 -10.31 18.66 -28.05
C GLN A 1017 -9.65 19.49 -29.16
N LEU A 1018 -8.33 19.39 -29.29
CA LEU A 1018 -7.55 20.03 -30.34
C LEU A 1018 -6.89 18.96 -31.20
N LEU A 1019 -6.85 19.20 -32.51
CA LEU A 1019 -6.08 18.42 -33.46
C LEU A 1019 -4.76 19.13 -33.70
N LEU A 1020 -3.65 18.40 -33.61
CA LEU A 1020 -2.34 18.93 -33.91
C LEU A 1020 -2.04 18.74 -35.39
N GLU A 1021 -1.92 19.85 -36.10
CA GLU A 1021 -1.55 19.88 -37.52
C GLU A 1021 -0.02 19.90 -37.68
N ASN A 1022 0.46 19.42 -38.83
CA ASN A 1022 1.87 19.49 -39.24
C ASN A 1022 2.88 18.83 -38.28
N HIS A 1023 2.45 17.83 -37.50
CA HIS A 1023 3.35 17.03 -36.67
C HIS A 1023 4.02 15.93 -37.50
N ASN A 1024 5.35 15.88 -37.47
CA ASN A 1024 6.14 14.84 -38.11
C ASN A 1024 6.33 13.65 -37.17
N LEU A 1025 5.68 12.53 -37.50
CA LEU A 1025 5.71 11.30 -36.69
C LEU A 1025 7.10 10.70 -36.50
N GLU A 1026 8.10 11.04 -37.32
CA GLU A 1026 9.44 10.45 -37.25
C GLU A 1026 10.46 11.35 -36.54
N SER A 1027 10.27 12.67 -36.58
CA SER A 1027 11.26 13.63 -36.03
C SER A 1027 10.76 14.45 -34.85
N ASP A 1028 9.45 14.63 -34.71
CA ASP A 1028 8.90 15.53 -33.70
C ASP A 1028 8.75 14.81 -32.35
N PRO A 1029 8.75 15.56 -31.23
CA PRO A 1029 8.50 14.98 -29.92
C PRO A 1029 7.12 14.32 -29.86
N TRP A 1030 7.03 13.15 -29.24
CA TRP A 1030 5.76 12.45 -29.09
C TRP A 1030 4.90 13.10 -27.98
N PRO A 1031 3.67 13.58 -28.29
CA PRO A 1031 2.76 14.11 -27.28
C PRO A 1031 2.33 13.05 -26.26
N GLN A 1032 2.42 13.37 -24.97
CA GLN A 1032 2.15 12.44 -23.86
C GLN A 1032 1.06 12.93 -22.91
N GLY A 1033 0.78 14.25 -22.90
CA GLY A 1033 0.00 14.94 -21.89
C GLY A 1033 0.90 15.88 -21.06
N GLU A 1034 0.26 16.83 -20.39
CA GLU A 1034 0.87 17.88 -19.56
C GLU A 1034 1.67 18.96 -20.35
N GLU A 1035 1.59 18.95 -21.67
CA GLU A 1035 2.18 19.99 -22.51
C GLU A 1035 1.39 21.31 -22.39
N PRO A 1036 2.05 22.47 -22.28
CA PRO A 1036 1.38 23.77 -22.23
C PRO A 1036 0.81 24.16 -23.59
N ILE A 1037 -0.33 24.86 -23.57
CA ILE A 1037 -0.96 25.43 -24.76
C ILE A 1037 -0.91 26.96 -24.67
N TYR A 1038 -0.45 27.59 -25.74
CA TYR A 1038 -0.35 29.04 -25.86
C TYR A 1038 -1.32 29.58 -26.91
N ARG A 1039 -1.94 30.71 -26.62
CA ARG A 1039 -2.72 31.52 -27.56
C ARG A 1039 -2.14 32.93 -27.60
N ASN A 1040 -1.72 33.38 -28.77
CA ASN A 1040 -1.14 34.73 -28.97
C ASN A 1040 0.04 35.00 -28.00
N GLY A 1041 0.93 34.02 -27.83
CA GLY A 1041 2.08 34.11 -26.92
C GLY A 1041 1.74 34.01 -25.42
N LYS A 1042 0.47 33.87 -25.03
CA LYS A 1042 0.05 33.69 -23.63
C LYS A 1042 -0.33 32.25 -23.35
N LEU A 1043 0.15 31.70 -22.24
CA LEU A 1043 -0.30 30.40 -21.75
C LEU A 1043 -1.79 30.46 -21.40
N VAL A 1044 -2.54 29.47 -21.87
CA VAL A 1044 -3.99 29.35 -21.63
C VAL A 1044 -4.41 28.03 -21.00
N GLY A 1045 -3.55 27.01 -20.97
CA GLY A 1045 -3.86 25.74 -20.34
C GLY A 1045 -2.79 24.68 -20.58
N TRP A 1046 -3.10 23.44 -20.20
CA TRP A 1046 -2.25 22.26 -20.40
C TRP A 1046 -3.07 21.10 -20.94
N THR A 1047 -2.45 20.30 -21.78
CA THR A 1047 -3.02 19.02 -22.21
C THR A 1047 -3.20 18.11 -20.99
N THR A 1048 -4.36 17.48 -20.86
CA THR A 1048 -4.63 16.43 -19.88
C THR A 1048 -4.25 15.06 -20.45
N THR A 1049 -4.74 14.77 -21.65
CA THR A 1049 -4.45 13.56 -22.41
C THR A 1049 -4.05 13.92 -23.84
N ALA A 1050 -2.94 13.36 -24.32
CA ALA A 1050 -2.61 13.31 -25.74
C ALA A 1050 -2.60 11.86 -26.26
N ALA A 1051 -3.02 11.64 -27.50
CA ALA A 1051 -2.84 10.37 -28.22
C ALA A 1051 -3.01 10.58 -29.72
N TYR A 1052 -2.55 9.62 -30.54
CA TYR A 1052 -2.77 9.68 -31.98
C TYR A 1052 -4.19 9.24 -32.34
N GLY A 1053 -4.92 10.02 -33.13
CA GLY A 1053 -6.20 9.61 -33.69
C GLY A 1053 -5.97 8.82 -34.96
N PHE A 1054 -5.96 7.49 -34.88
CA PHE A 1054 -5.69 6.64 -36.05
C PHE A 1054 -6.70 6.82 -37.19
N THR A 1055 -7.98 7.10 -36.89
CA THR A 1055 -8.97 7.44 -37.92
C THR A 1055 -8.75 8.85 -38.45
N LEU A 1056 -8.31 9.77 -37.58
CA LEU A 1056 -8.13 11.19 -37.91
C LEU A 1056 -6.79 11.49 -38.59
N GLY A 1057 -5.83 10.57 -38.55
CA GLY A 1057 -4.50 10.74 -39.17
C GLY A 1057 -3.63 11.83 -38.50
N CYS A 1058 -3.91 12.21 -37.26
CA CYS A 1058 -3.19 13.27 -36.55
C CYS A 1058 -3.24 13.09 -35.02
N HIS A 1059 -2.42 13.84 -34.30
CA HIS A 1059 -2.47 13.85 -32.83
C HIS A 1059 -3.71 14.60 -32.32
N VAL A 1060 -4.37 13.98 -31.35
CA VAL A 1060 -5.51 14.50 -30.63
C VAL A 1060 -5.09 14.85 -29.21
N ASN A 1061 -5.34 16.09 -28.82
CA ASN A 1061 -5.00 16.62 -27.50
C ASN A 1061 -6.27 17.09 -26.79
N LYS A 1062 -6.46 16.67 -25.55
CA LYS A 1062 -7.54 17.14 -24.67
C LYS A 1062 -6.98 18.08 -23.63
N LEU A 1063 -7.72 19.13 -23.28
CA LEU A 1063 -7.31 20.11 -22.28
C LEU A 1063 -8.51 20.89 -21.74
N PHE A 1064 -8.29 21.59 -20.63
CA PHE A 1064 -9.12 22.74 -20.26
C PHE A 1064 -8.53 24.02 -20.89
N PHE A 1065 -9.37 24.76 -21.59
CA PHE A 1065 -9.05 26.00 -22.31
C PHE A 1065 -9.84 27.18 -21.78
#